data_AF-R7W727-F1
#
_entry.id   AF-R7W727-F1
#
_cell.length_a   1.000
_cell.length_b   1.000
_cell.length_c   1.000
_cell.angle_alpha   90.00
_cell.angle_beta   90.00
_cell.angle_gamma   90.00
#
_symmetry.space_group_name_H-M   'P 1'
#
loop_
_entity.id
_entity.type
_entity.pdbx_description
1 polymer ?
#
loop_
_entity_poly.entity_id
_entity_poly.type
_entity_poly.pdbx_seq_one_letter_code
_entity_poly.pdbx_strand_id
1 'polypeptide(L)'
;MPSVSLFGNALSGGIPPGYASLAPTLHKLNLSRNALSGEIPAFLGAFPWLRLLDLSYNAFSGEIPPGLFDPCPRLRYVSLAHNSLRGAVPPGIANCSRLAGFDLSYNRLSGELPDQLCAPPEMNYISVRSNDLSGGIDGKLDACRSIDLFDVGSNRFSGAAPFGLLGLAHITYFNFLYFDASGNRLAGPVPESVVNCRNLRVLDLGANALAGDIPPVIGTLRSLSVLRLAGNTGITGSIPAELGGIEMLVTLDLAGLMLTGDIPVSLSKCQFLLELNLSGNKLQGVIPDTLNNLTYLRMLDLHKNQLDGGIPVSLAQLTNLDLLDLSENGLTGPIPSELGNLSKLTHFNVSFNRLSGIIPSAPVLQNFGSRAFMGNPLLCGPPLNNLCGGQRARRLSVAIIIVIVAAALILIGVCIVCAMNIRAYTRRSKEEQEGKEDEEVLVSESISVGSPGQNAIIGKLVLFTKSLPSRYEDWEEGTKALVDKDCLVGGGSVGTVYKATFENGLSIAVKKLETLGSLTTQDEFEHEMGQLGNLNHPNLVTFQGYYWSSSMQLILSEFVTKGSLYDHLHGNRRRAFSRSSSGGELSWDRRFKIALGTARALAYLHHDCRPQVLHLNIKSSNIMIDEEYEAKLSDYGFRKLLPILGSFEVSRSYAAIGYIAPELASPSLRYSDKSDVFSFGVVLLEIVTGRKPVESPGAAIHVILRDYVREILEDGTKSDCFDRSLRGFIEAELVQVLKLGLVCTSNTPSSRPSMAEVVQFLESVRTNS
;
A
#
# COMPACT_ATOMS: atom_id res chain seq x y z
N MET A 1 -22.14 -17.85 12.85
CA MET A 1 -22.52 -18.58 11.62
C MET A 1 -21.37 -19.51 11.26
N PRO A 2 -21.61 -20.74 10.79
CA PRO A 2 -20.55 -21.65 10.38
C PRO A 2 -19.66 -21.03 9.28
N SER A 3 -18.37 -21.00 9.53
CA SER A 3 -17.37 -20.32 8.70
C SER A 3 -16.14 -21.20 8.67
N VAL A 4 -15.68 -21.58 7.48
CA VAL A 4 -14.38 -22.25 7.29
C VAL A 4 -13.44 -21.22 6.71
N SER A 5 -12.34 -20.95 7.42
CA SER A 5 -11.18 -20.25 6.89
C SER A 5 -9.99 -21.18 6.98
N LEU A 6 -9.34 -21.43 5.84
CA LEU A 6 -8.04 -22.12 5.75
C LEU A 6 -6.99 -21.19 5.12
N PHE A 7 -7.19 -19.88 5.25
CA PHE A 7 -6.29 -18.82 4.78
C PHE A 7 -4.82 -19.05 5.17
N GLY A 8 -3.88 -18.83 4.25
CA GLY A 8 -2.44 -18.76 4.60
C GLY A 8 -1.80 -20.09 5.03
N ASN A 9 -2.32 -21.24 4.59
CA ASN A 9 -1.87 -22.56 5.04
C ASN A 9 -1.01 -23.35 4.04
N ALA A 10 -0.68 -22.77 2.88
CA ALA A 10 0.06 -23.43 1.80
C ALA A 10 -0.54 -24.78 1.34
N LEU A 11 -1.85 -24.96 1.53
CA LEU A 11 -2.58 -26.16 1.07
C LEU A 11 -2.49 -26.27 -0.45
N SER A 12 -2.29 -27.48 -0.99
CA SER A 12 -2.10 -27.72 -2.41
C SER A 12 -3.03 -28.78 -3.00
N GLY A 13 -3.18 -28.78 -4.32
CA GLY A 13 -4.14 -29.61 -5.04
C GLY A 13 -5.55 -29.00 -5.10
N GLY A 14 -6.49 -29.75 -5.68
CA GLY A 14 -7.86 -29.28 -5.90
C GLY A 14 -8.76 -29.36 -4.67
N ILE A 15 -9.83 -28.57 -4.66
CA ILE A 15 -10.88 -28.63 -3.60
C ILE A 15 -11.60 -29.99 -3.70
N PRO A 16 -11.52 -30.87 -2.69
CA PRO A 16 -12.03 -32.24 -2.82
C PRO A 16 -13.56 -32.31 -2.94
N PRO A 17 -14.13 -33.19 -3.79
CA PRO A 17 -15.58 -33.38 -3.91
C PRO A 17 -16.31 -33.66 -2.58
N GLY A 18 -15.64 -34.28 -1.61
CA GLY A 18 -16.18 -34.51 -0.26
C GLY A 18 -16.57 -33.23 0.49
N TYR A 19 -16.04 -32.05 0.11
CA TYR A 19 -16.43 -30.76 0.70
C TYR A 19 -17.89 -30.39 0.40
N ALA A 20 -18.56 -31.02 -0.58
CA ALA A 20 -19.99 -30.88 -0.81
C ALA A 20 -20.84 -31.23 0.44
N SER A 21 -20.33 -32.09 1.34
CA SER A 21 -20.95 -32.40 2.64
C SER A 21 -21.13 -31.18 3.56
N LEU A 22 -20.37 -30.09 3.36
CA LEU A 22 -20.45 -28.86 4.14
C LEU A 22 -21.62 -27.95 3.73
N ALA A 23 -22.19 -28.16 2.53
CA ALA A 23 -23.24 -27.33 1.94
C ALA A 23 -24.44 -27.00 2.86
N PRO A 24 -24.96 -27.93 3.69
CA PRO A 24 -26.15 -27.66 4.51
C PRO A 24 -25.93 -26.61 5.62
N THR A 25 -24.68 -26.28 5.96
CA THR A 25 -24.35 -25.40 7.10
C THR A 25 -23.47 -24.20 6.76
N LEU A 26 -22.62 -24.30 5.74
CA LEU A 26 -21.53 -23.35 5.53
C LEU A 26 -22.03 -21.97 5.06
N HIS A 27 -21.70 -20.92 5.80
CA HIS A 27 -22.07 -19.53 5.46
C HIS A 27 -20.91 -18.71 4.88
N LYS A 28 -19.67 -19.09 5.17
CA LYS A 28 -18.46 -18.48 4.60
C LYS A 28 -17.43 -19.57 4.33
N LEU A 29 -16.81 -19.50 3.16
CA LEU A 29 -15.63 -20.30 2.79
C LEU A 29 -14.52 -19.34 2.37
N ASN A 30 -13.42 -19.33 3.12
CA ASN A 30 -12.17 -18.72 2.71
C ASN A 30 -11.11 -19.83 2.62
N LEU A 31 -10.47 -19.93 1.45
CA LEU A 31 -9.32 -20.79 1.14
C LEU A 31 -8.18 -19.96 0.52
N SER A 32 -8.18 -18.63 0.68
CA SER A 32 -7.25 -17.75 -0.02
C SER A 32 -5.83 -17.80 0.53
N ARG A 33 -4.83 -17.39 -0.27
CA ARG A 33 -3.40 -17.49 0.07
C ARG A 33 -2.97 -18.92 0.40
N ASN A 34 -3.20 -19.81 -0.56
CA ASN A 34 -2.74 -21.19 -0.53
C ASN A 34 -2.09 -21.54 -1.89
N ALA A 35 -1.73 -22.80 -2.10
CA ALA A 35 -1.23 -23.34 -3.36
C ALA A 35 -2.26 -24.26 -4.03
N LEU A 36 -3.56 -24.05 -3.77
CA LEU A 36 -4.64 -24.88 -4.31
C LEU A 36 -4.72 -24.69 -5.82
N SER A 37 -4.97 -25.78 -6.54
CA SER A 37 -4.75 -25.85 -7.98
C SER A 37 -5.74 -26.76 -8.71
N GLY A 38 -5.73 -26.69 -10.04
CA GLY A 38 -6.76 -27.31 -10.88
C GLY A 38 -8.01 -26.43 -10.99
N GLU A 39 -9.15 -27.02 -11.33
CA GLU A 39 -10.39 -26.30 -11.59
C GLU A 39 -11.20 -26.00 -10.32
N ILE A 40 -11.93 -24.89 -10.32
CA ILE A 40 -12.87 -24.56 -9.25
C ILE A 40 -14.08 -25.51 -9.36
N PRO A 41 -14.49 -26.22 -8.31
CA PRO A 41 -15.65 -27.10 -8.40
C PRO A 41 -16.98 -26.33 -8.44
N ALA A 42 -17.81 -26.61 -9.45
CA ALA A 42 -19.13 -26.01 -9.60
C ALA A 42 -20.07 -26.23 -8.38
N PHE A 43 -19.88 -27.30 -7.60
CA PHE A 43 -20.73 -27.60 -6.44
C PHE A 43 -20.73 -26.51 -5.37
N LEU A 44 -19.75 -25.60 -5.35
CA LEU A 44 -19.66 -24.51 -4.39
C LEU A 44 -20.81 -23.50 -4.53
N GLY A 45 -21.34 -23.27 -5.75
CA GLY A 45 -22.49 -22.37 -5.97
C GLY A 45 -23.82 -22.97 -5.50
N ALA A 46 -23.89 -24.29 -5.37
CA ALA A 46 -25.06 -25.01 -4.86
C ALA A 46 -25.20 -24.94 -3.32
N PHE A 47 -24.32 -24.23 -2.59
CA PHE A 47 -24.35 -24.16 -1.12
C PHE A 47 -25.44 -23.17 -0.64
N PRO A 48 -26.59 -23.63 -0.09
CA PRO A 48 -27.78 -22.78 0.12
C PRO A 48 -27.63 -21.70 1.20
N TRP A 49 -26.56 -21.74 2.01
CA TRP A 49 -26.29 -20.76 3.07
C TRP A 49 -25.07 -19.88 2.82
N LEU A 50 -24.29 -20.14 1.76
CA LEU A 50 -23.02 -19.47 1.48
C LEU A 50 -23.25 -17.98 1.14
N ARG A 51 -22.51 -17.10 1.80
CA ARG A 51 -22.57 -15.64 1.64
C ARG A 51 -21.27 -15.01 1.20
N LEU A 52 -20.15 -15.63 1.55
CA LEU A 52 -18.81 -15.21 1.16
C LEU A 52 -18.05 -16.44 0.68
N LEU A 53 -17.54 -16.35 -0.55
CA LEU A 53 -16.55 -17.27 -1.09
C LEU A 53 -15.27 -16.48 -1.37
N ASP A 54 -14.14 -16.95 -0.87
CA ASP A 54 -12.83 -16.37 -1.16
C ASP A 54 -11.84 -17.50 -1.47
N LEU A 55 -11.42 -17.56 -2.73
CA LEU A 55 -10.45 -18.51 -3.28
C LEU A 55 -9.21 -17.77 -3.83
N SER A 56 -9.05 -16.49 -3.50
CA SER A 56 -8.01 -15.63 -4.07
C SER A 56 -6.58 -16.05 -3.68
N TYR A 57 -5.56 -15.57 -4.41
CA TYR A 57 -4.15 -15.91 -4.19
C TYR A 57 -3.93 -17.44 -4.12
N ASN A 58 -4.18 -18.11 -5.24
CA ASN A 58 -4.03 -19.56 -5.40
C ASN A 58 -3.52 -19.87 -6.82
N ALA A 59 -3.43 -21.15 -7.17
CA ALA A 59 -3.08 -21.64 -8.50
C ALA A 59 -4.28 -22.30 -9.22
N PHE A 60 -5.52 -21.86 -8.93
CA PHE A 60 -6.70 -22.32 -9.66
C PHE A 60 -6.60 -21.91 -11.14
N SER A 61 -7.10 -22.77 -12.01
CA SER A 61 -7.02 -22.63 -13.47
C SER A 61 -8.23 -23.28 -14.13
N GLY A 62 -8.29 -23.25 -15.46
CA GLY A 62 -9.54 -23.55 -16.19
C GLY A 62 -10.50 -22.36 -16.15
N GLU A 63 -11.77 -22.59 -16.42
CA GLU A 63 -12.78 -21.55 -16.49
C GLU A 63 -13.48 -21.35 -15.14
N ILE A 64 -14.09 -20.17 -14.92
CA ILE A 64 -14.99 -19.99 -13.78
C ILE A 64 -16.27 -20.79 -14.09
N PRO A 65 -16.61 -21.85 -13.32
CA PRO A 65 -17.74 -22.69 -13.68
C PRO A 65 -19.06 -21.91 -13.56
N PRO A 66 -19.96 -21.94 -14.57
CA PRO A 66 -21.23 -21.21 -14.50
C PRO A 66 -22.09 -21.57 -13.29
N GLY A 67 -22.05 -22.83 -12.85
CA GLY A 67 -22.71 -23.33 -11.64
C GLY A 67 -22.19 -22.73 -10.31
N LEU A 68 -21.15 -21.90 -10.32
CA LEU A 68 -20.78 -21.08 -9.16
C LEU A 68 -21.80 -19.97 -8.89
N PHE A 69 -22.46 -19.49 -9.95
CA PHE A 69 -23.44 -18.42 -9.95
C PHE A 69 -24.86 -18.91 -10.30
N ASP A 70 -25.14 -20.20 -10.04
CA ASP A 70 -26.46 -20.80 -10.19
C ASP A 70 -26.64 -21.91 -9.13
N PRO A 71 -27.64 -21.85 -8.22
CA PRO A 71 -28.65 -20.79 -8.05
C PRO A 71 -28.23 -19.65 -7.11
N CYS A 72 -26.99 -19.67 -6.59
CA CYS A 72 -26.35 -18.63 -5.74
C CYS A 72 -27.26 -17.87 -4.74
N PRO A 73 -28.16 -18.54 -3.97
CA PRO A 73 -29.36 -17.92 -3.39
C PRO A 73 -29.11 -16.93 -2.24
N ARG A 74 -27.86 -16.85 -1.75
CA ARG A 74 -27.44 -16.02 -0.60
C ARG A 74 -26.03 -15.44 -0.75
N LEU A 75 -25.38 -15.64 -1.89
CA LEU A 75 -24.01 -15.24 -2.14
C LEU A 75 -23.95 -13.71 -2.21
N ARG A 76 -23.17 -13.08 -1.32
CA ARG A 76 -23.02 -11.61 -1.24
C ARG A 76 -21.66 -11.13 -1.70
N TYR A 77 -20.61 -11.95 -1.57
CA TYR A 77 -19.27 -11.63 -2.03
C TYR A 77 -18.55 -12.86 -2.57
N VAL A 78 -17.82 -12.68 -3.68
CA VAL A 78 -16.94 -13.69 -4.28
C VAL A 78 -15.59 -13.06 -4.60
N SER A 79 -14.48 -13.62 -4.10
CA SER A 79 -13.15 -13.30 -4.62
C SER A 79 -12.48 -14.55 -5.19
N LEU A 80 -12.07 -14.46 -6.45
CA LEU A 80 -11.23 -15.43 -7.18
C LEU A 80 -9.90 -14.79 -7.61
N ALA A 81 -9.57 -13.61 -7.09
CA ALA A 81 -8.46 -12.79 -7.53
C ALA A 81 -7.08 -13.48 -7.40
N HIS A 82 -6.07 -13.06 -8.17
CA HIS A 82 -4.72 -13.64 -8.15
C HIS A 82 -4.74 -15.18 -8.31
N ASN A 83 -5.18 -15.64 -9.49
CA ASN A 83 -5.20 -17.04 -9.91
C ASN A 83 -4.77 -17.16 -11.39
N SER A 84 -4.93 -18.34 -12.00
CA SER A 84 -4.68 -18.58 -13.44
C SER A 84 -5.96 -18.98 -14.18
N LEU A 85 -7.11 -18.43 -13.78
CA LEU A 85 -8.41 -18.67 -14.41
C LEU A 85 -8.48 -18.00 -15.80
N ARG A 86 -9.20 -18.62 -16.73
CA ARG A 86 -9.34 -18.20 -18.13
C ARG A 86 -10.80 -18.20 -18.57
N GLY A 87 -11.07 -17.73 -19.80
CA GLY A 87 -12.41 -17.70 -20.38
C GLY A 87 -13.25 -16.55 -19.84
N ALA A 88 -14.55 -16.57 -20.13
CA ALA A 88 -15.46 -15.46 -19.83
C ALA A 88 -15.87 -15.38 -18.36
N VAL A 89 -16.21 -14.18 -17.90
CA VAL A 89 -16.94 -13.97 -16.65
C VAL A 89 -18.36 -14.55 -16.82
N PRO A 90 -18.82 -15.50 -15.99
CA PRO A 90 -20.11 -16.17 -16.25
C PRO A 90 -21.31 -15.20 -16.13
N PRO A 91 -22.22 -15.16 -17.11
CA PRO A 91 -23.37 -14.25 -17.09
C PRO A 91 -24.36 -14.52 -15.95
N GLY A 92 -24.33 -15.72 -15.36
CA GLY A 92 -25.10 -16.07 -14.16
C GLY A 92 -24.83 -15.15 -12.97
N ILE A 93 -23.71 -14.40 -12.96
CA ILE A 93 -23.40 -13.41 -11.93
C ILE A 93 -24.49 -12.34 -11.76
N ALA A 94 -25.20 -11.98 -12.85
CA ALA A 94 -26.34 -11.07 -12.83
C ALA A 94 -27.60 -11.68 -12.19
N ASN A 95 -27.75 -13.01 -12.21
CA ASN A 95 -28.90 -13.71 -11.61
C ASN A 95 -28.80 -13.79 -10.07
N CYS A 96 -27.62 -13.53 -9.50
CA CYS A 96 -27.38 -13.65 -8.06
C CYS A 96 -27.97 -12.46 -7.29
N SER A 97 -29.29 -12.49 -7.07
CA SER A 97 -30.15 -11.46 -6.44
C SER A 97 -29.72 -10.89 -5.06
N ARG A 98 -28.61 -11.37 -4.47
CA ARG A 98 -28.02 -10.89 -3.21
C ARG A 98 -26.52 -10.56 -3.32
N LEU A 99 -25.95 -10.63 -4.50
CA LEU A 99 -24.55 -10.34 -4.74
C LEU A 99 -24.32 -8.83 -4.58
N ALA A 100 -23.49 -8.48 -3.61
CA ALA A 100 -23.07 -7.11 -3.36
C ALA A 100 -21.73 -6.81 -4.05
N GLY A 101 -20.89 -7.82 -4.27
CA GLY A 101 -19.71 -7.60 -5.12
C GLY A 101 -18.91 -8.82 -5.46
N PHE A 102 -17.96 -8.62 -6.36
CA PHE A 102 -17.00 -9.63 -6.77
C PHE A 102 -15.62 -9.06 -7.10
N ASP A 103 -14.60 -9.88 -6.89
CA ASP A 103 -13.22 -9.61 -7.26
C ASP A 103 -12.66 -10.79 -8.08
N LEU A 104 -12.40 -10.54 -9.35
CA LEU A 104 -11.85 -11.50 -10.32
C LEU A 104 -10.49 -11.03 -10.86
N SER A 105 -9.86 -10.07 -10.17
CA SER A 105 -8.62 -9.42 -10.62
C SER A 105 -7.41 -10.37 -10.71
N TYR A 106 -6.36 -9.97 -11.44
CA TYR A 106 -5.10 -10.70 -11.60
C TYR A 106 -5.32 -12.17 -12.01
N ASN A 107 -5.95 -12.35 -13.17
CA ASN A 107 -6.26 -13.63 -13.79
C ASN A 107 -5.98 -13.56 -15.31
N ARG A 108 -6.53 -14.47 -16.11
CA ARG A 108 -6.41 -14.52 -17.58
C ARG A 108 -7.79 -14.61 -18.25
N LEU A 109 -8.80 -14.01 -17.61
CA LEU A 109 -10.18 -13.98 -18.09
C LEU A 109 -10.27 -13.14 -19.38
N SER A 110 -11.12 -13.52 -20.31
CA SER A 110 -11.19 -12.95 -21.66
C SER A 110 -12.60 -12.99 -22.24
N GLY A 111 -12.83 -12.27 -23.33
CA GLY A 111 -14.19 -11.96 -23.79
C GLY A 111 -14.74 -10.71 -23.07
N GLU A 112 -16.06 -10.52 -23.07
CA GLU A 112 -16.66 -9.30 -22.50
C GLU A 112 -17.11 -9.46 -21.04
N LEU A 113 -17.27 -8.32 -20.37
CA LEU A 113 -18.11 -8.27 -19.17
C LEU A 113 -19.58 -8.57 -19.55
N PRO A 114 -20.32 -9.35 -18.74
CA PRO A 114 -21.75 -9.57 -18.93
C PRO A 114 -22.55 -8.27 -18.95
N ASP A 115 -23.70 -8.30 -19.62
CA ASP A 115 -24.70 -7.25 -19.49
C ASP A 115 -25.46 -7.40 -18.14
N GLN A 116 -26.14 -6.33 -17.71
CA GLN A 116 -26.97 -6.33 -16.50
C GLN A 116 -26.21 -6.68 -15.20
N LEU A 117 -24.92 -6.28 -15.09
CA LEU A 117 -24.10 -6.52 -13.89
C LEU A 117 -24.71 -6.01 -12.57
N CYS A 118 -25.60 -5.02 -12.63
CA CYS A 118 -26.36 -4.50 -11.49
C CYS A 118 -27.85 -4.89 -11.48
N ALA A 119 -28.22 -6.02 -12.10
CA ALA A 119 -29.47 -6.70 -11.77
C ALA A 119 -29.52 -7.16 -10.29
N PRO A 120 -28.41 -7.56 -9.64
CA PRO A 120 -28.34 -7.66 -8.18
C PRO A 120 -28.46 -6.28 -7.52
N PRO A 121 -29.51 -6.01 -6.71
CA PRO A 121 -29.80 -4.67 -6.19
C PRO A 121 -28.87 -4.21 -5.06
N GLU A 122 -27.99 -5.08 -4.58
CA GLU A 122 -26.96 -4.76 -3.57
C GLU A 122 -25.57 -4.49 -4.19
N MET A 123 -25.41 -4.63 -5.52
CA MET A 123 -24.12 -4.55 -6.20
C MET A 123 -23.43 -3.19 -5.97
N ASN A 124 -22.30 -3.19 -5.27
CA ASN A 124 -21.51 -2.00 -4.93
C ASN A 124 -19.98 -2.17 -5.10
N TYR A 125 -19.47 -3.37 -5.35
CA TYR A 125 -18.04 -3.64 -5.55
C TYR A 125 -17.81 -4.53 -6.78
N ILE A 126 -17.09 -4.01 -7.77
CA ILE A 126 -16.74 -4.72 -9.01
C ILE A 126 -15.24 -4.55 -9.27
N SER A 127 -14.49 -5.64 -9.19
CA SER A 127 -13.06 -5.69 -9.55
C SER A 127 -12.79 -6.81 -10.56
N VAL A 128 -12.19 -6.45 -11.69
CA VAL A 128 -11.70 -7.38 -12.74
C VAL A 128 -10.30 -6.99 -13.24
N ARG A 129 -9.57 -6.17 -12.48
CA ARG A 129 -8.25 -5.63 -12.83
C ARG A 129 -7.28 -6.69 -13.37
N SER A 130 -6.39 -6.36 -14.28
CA SER A 130 -5.29 -7.26 -14.71
C SER A 130 -5.81 -8.58 -15.28
N ASN A 131 -6.52 -8.47 -16.41
CA ASN A 131 -7.10 -9.58 -17.17
C ASN A 131 -7.00 -9.29 -18.69
N ASP A 132 -7.52 -10.20 -19.52
CA ASP A 132 -7.60 -10.07 -20.98
C ASP A 132 -9.02 -9.72 -21.48
N LEU A 133 -9.87 -9.14 -20.62
CA LEU A 133 -11.26 -8.81 -20.94
C LEU A 133 -11.33 -7.63 -21.93
N SER A 134 -12.34 -7.63 -22.78
CA SER A 134 -12.47 -6.75 -23.95
C SER A 134 -13.92 -6.32 -24.20
N GLY A 135 -14.15 -5.60 -25.30
CA GLY A 135 -15.48 -5.11 -25.68
C GLY A 135 -15.85 -3.80 -25.01
N GLY A 136 -17.10 -3.40 -25.19
CA GLY A 136 -17.66 -2.19 -24.58
C GLY A 136 -17.96 -2.36 -23.10
N ILE A 137 -17.81 -1.29 -22.32
CA ILE A 137 -18.23 -1.23 -20.91
C ILE A 137 -19.26 -0.13 -20.61
N ASP A 138 -19.40 0.85 -21.52
CA ASP A 138 -20.50 1.81 -21.51
C ASP A 138 -21.87 1.08 -21.65
N GLY A 139 -22.92 1.64 -21.04
CA GLY A 139 -24.26 1.03 -20.98
C GLY A 139 -24.42 -0.19 -20.05
N LYS A 140 -23.38 -1.03 -19.87
CA LYS A 140 -23.47 -2.31 -19.13
C LYS A 140 -23.80 -2.20 -17.64
N LEU A 141 -23.72 -0.97 -17.12
CA LEU A 141 -23.77 -0.62 -15.71
C LEU A 141 -24.81 0.47 -15.40
N ASP A 142 -25.63 0.87 -16.38
CA ASP A 142 -26.65 1.93 -16.25
C ASP A 142 -27.74 1.62 -15.20
N ALA A 143 -27.90 0.34 -14.84
CA ALA A 143 -28.81 -0.12 -13.80
C ALA A 143 -28.27 0.04 -12.36
N CYS A 144 -26.98 0.38 -12.19
CA CYS A 144 -26.32 0.45 -10.88
C CYS A 144 -26.82 1.62 -10.04
N ARG A 145 -27.16 1.38 -8.78
CA ARG A 145 -27.75 2.39 -7.87
C ARG A 145 -26.77 2.99 -6.87
N SER A 146 -25.63 2.33 -6.67
CA SER A 146 -24.44 2.80 -5.97
C SER A 146 -23.29 1.90 -6.41
N ILE A 147 -22.06 2.40 -6.50
CA ILE A 147 -20.86 1.56 -6.68
C ILE A 147 -19.74 2.18 -5.88
N ASP A 148 -19.37 1.62 -4.72
CA ASP A 148 -18.28 2.17 -3.93
C ASP A 148 -16.93 1.99 -4.65
N LEU A 149 -16.71 0.85 -5.29
CA LEU A 149 -15.50 0.51 -6.05
C LEU A 149 -15.81 -0.11 -7.41
N PHE A 150 -15.23 0.49 -8.46
CA PHE A 150 -15.17 -0.06 -9.81
C PHE A 150 -13.71 -0.05 -10.29
N ASP A 151 -13.11 -1.24 -10.40
CA ASP A 151 -11.75 -1.43 -10.94
C ASP A 151 -11.80 -2.39 -12.15
N VAL A 152 -11.65 -1.81 -13.34
CA VAL A 152 -11.49 -2.52 -14.62
C VAL A 152 -10.09 -2.32 -15.21
N GLY A 153 -9.13 -1.84 -14.40
CA GLY A 153 -7.80 -1.45 -14.85
C GLY A 153 -6.99 -2.59 -15.48
N SER A 154 -6.01 -2.26 -16.33
CA SER A 154 -5.11 -3.24 -16.97
C SER A 154 -5.87 -4.37 -17.71
N ASN A 155 -6.66 -4.00 -18.71
CA ASN A 155 -7.50 -4.89 -19.53
C ASN A 155 -7.44 -4.47 -21.02
N ARG A 156 -8.38 -4.95 -21.85
CA ARG A 156 -8.48 -4.67 -23.29
C ARG A 156 -9.83 -4.01 -23.67
N PHE A 157 -10.55 -3.43 -22.71
CA PHE A 157 -11.86 -2.77 -22.95
C PHE A 157 -11.73 -1.58 -23.89
N SER A 158 -12.77 -1.33 -24.69
CA SER A 158 -12.78 -0.32 -25.76
C SER A 158 -14.12 0.38 -25.90
N GLY A 159 -14.20 1.36 -26.80
CA GLY A 159 -15.36 2.27 -26.88
C GLY A 159 -15.30 3.35 -25.81
N ALA A 160 -16.45 3.93 -25.45
CA ALA A 160 -16.50 4.91 -24.37
C ALA A 160 -16.18 4.26 -23.01
N ALA A 161 -15.51 5.02 -22.13
CA ALA A 161 -15.52 4.71 -20.71
C ALA A 161 -16.94 4.92 -20.14
N PRO A 162 -17.36 4.20 -19.07
CA PRO A 162 -18.76 4.09 -18.65
C PRO A 162 -19.21 5.32 -17.86
N PHE A 163 -19.16 6.48 -18.51
CA PHE A 163 -19.56 7.75 -17.93
C PHE A 163 -21.09 7.91 -17.86
N GLY A 164 -21.87 7.01 -18.48
CA GLY A 164 -23.32 6.93 -18.38
C GLY A 164 -23.82 6.83 -16.92
N LEU A 165 -23.10 6.10 -16.06
CA LEU A 165 -23.38 6.04 -14.62
C LEU A 165 -23.29 7.39 -13.93
N LEU A 166 -22.30 8.20 -14.32
CA LEU A 166 -22.14 9.54 -13.77
C LEU A 166 -23.28 10.45 -14.30
N GLY A 167 -23.89 10.09 -15.42
CA GLY A 167 -25.11 10.71 -15.96
C GLY A 167 -26.40 10.43 -15.18
N LEU A 168 -26.42 9.55 -14.17
CA LEU A 168 -27.64 9.13 -13.44
C LEU A 168 -28.18 10.18 -12.45
N ALA A 169 -28.49 11.37 -12.94
CA ALA A 169 -28.92 12.55 -12.19
C ALA A 169 -30.25 12.40 -11.38
N HIS A 170 -30.94 11.26 -11.48
CA HIS A 170 -32.12 10.92 -10.70
C HIS A 170 -31.82 10.21 -9.36
N ILE A 171 -30.56 9.86 -9.07
CA ILE A 171 -30.18 9.14 -7.84
C ILE A 171 -29.54 10.11 -6.84
N THR A 172 -30.31 10.57 -5.85
CA THR A 172 -29.89 11.55 -4.81
C THR A 172 -28.73 11.07 -3.92
N TYR A 173 -28.34 9.79 -4.01
CA TYR A 173 -27.37 9.13 -3.14
C TYR A 173 -26.45 8.15 -3.90
N PHE A 174 -26.05 8.46 -5.14
CA PHE A 174 -25.07 7.63 -5.86
C PHE A 174 -23.67 7.80 -5.26
N ASN A 175 -23.28 6.88 -4.37
CA ASN A 175 -21.95 6.88 -3.76
C ASN A 175 -20.96 6.17 -4.69
N PHE A 176 -20.11 6.94 -5.35
CA PHE A 176 -18.96 6.43 -6.11
C PHE A 176 -17.68 6.96 -5.50
N LEU A 177 -16.82 6.08 -5.00
CA LEU A 177 -15.64 6.45 -4.21
C LEU A 177 -14.34 6.24 -5.00
N TYR A 178 -14.23 5.09 -5.67
CA TYR A 178 -13.04 4.66 -6.41
C TYR A 178 -13.40 4.20 -7.82
N PHE A 179 -12.90 4.91 -8.82
CA PHE A 179 -13.02 4.56 -10.25
C PHE A 179 -11.61 4.40 -10.84
N ASP A 180 -11.25 3.17 -11.20
CA ASP A 180 -10.06 2.87 -12.01
C ASP A 180 -10.48 2.13 -13.30
N ALA A 181 -10.17 2.72 -14.44
CA ALA A 181 -10.26 2.11 -15.76
C ALA A 181 -8.94 2.23 -16.55
N SER A 182 -7.83 2.41 -15.84
CA SER A 182 -6.50 2.62 -16.39
C SER A 182 -6.02 1.44 -17.26
N GLY A 183 -5.04 1.66 -18.14
CA GLY A 183 -4.40 0.58 -18.91
C GLY A 183 -5.38 -0.23 -19.78
N ASN A 184 -6.19 0.47 -20.59
CA ASN A 184 -7.21 -0.11 -21.45
C ASN A 184 -7.15 0.53 -22.86
N ARG A 185 -8.21 0.39 -23.67
CA ARG A 185 -8.34 0.97 -25.02
C ARG A 185 -9.58 1.87 -25.13
N LEU A 186 -10.01 2.45 -24.00
CA LEU A 186 -11.17 3.34 -23.93
C LEU A 186 -10.87 4.65 -24.65
N ALA A 187 -11.86 5.20 -25.34
CA ALA A 187 -11.70 6.32 -26.26
C ALA A 187 -12.88 7.31 -26.17
N GLY A 188 -12.70 8.48 -26.78
CA GLY A 188 -13.61 9.61 -26.63
C GLY A 188 -13.25 10.53 -25.45
N PRO A 189 -14.07 11.55 -25.18
CA PRO A 189 -13.78 12.55 -24.14
C PRO A 189 -14.12 12.04 -22.74
N VAL A 190 -13.49 12.65 -21.74
CA VAL A 190 -14.07 12.73 -20.39
C VAL A 190 -15.24 13.73 -20.48
N PRO A 191 -16.49 13.37 -20.17
CA PRO A 191 -17.63 14.25 -20.30
C PRO A 191 -17.86 15.09 -19.03
N GLU A 192 -18.55 16.21 -19.19
CA GLU A 192 -18.89 17.10 -18.07
C GLU A 192 -19.76 16.42 -16.99
N SER A 193 -20.49 15.35 -17.33
CA SER A 193 -21.32 14.58 -16.37
C SER A 193 -20.54 13.97 -15.21
N VAL A 194 -19.20 13.90 -15.29
CA VAL A 194 -18.30 13.55 -14.18
C VAL A 194 -18.55 14.39 -12.91
N VAL A 195 -19.07 15.62 -13.06
CA VAL A 195 -19.46 16.54 -11.97
C VAL A 195 -20.49 15.96 -11.00
N ASN A 196 -21.29 15.00 -11.42
CA ASN A 196 -22.35 14.42 -10.60
C ASN A 196 -21.80 13.51 -9.49
N CYS A 197 -20.61 12.93 -9.66
CA CYS A 197 -19.98 12.04 -8.70
C CYS A 197 -19.25 12.81 -7.58
N ARG A 198 -20.00 13.63 -6.85
CA ARG A 198 -19.50 14.58 -5.82
C ARG A 198 -18.68 13.93 -4.69
N ASN A 199 -18.84 12.63 -4.46
CA ASN A 199 -18.13 11.85 -3.44
C ASN A 199 -16.85 11.17 -3.96
N LEU A 200 -16.56 11.26 -5.27
CA LEU A 200 -15.45 10.56 -5.91
C LEU A 200 -14.11 10.99 -5.30
N ARG A 201 -13.30 10.00 -4.90
CA ARG A 201 -11.97 10.22 -4.29
C ARG A 201 -10.82 9.84 -5.21
N VAL A 202 -11.02 8.81 -6.05
CA VAL A 202 -10.04 8.37 -7.05
C VAL A 202 -10.71 8.32 -8.42
N LEU A 203 -10.14 9.05 -9.37
CA LEU A 203 -10.43 8.94 -10.79
C LEU A 203 -9.12 8.60 -11.51
N ASP A 204 -8.95 7.33 -11.88
CA ASP A 204 -7.80 6.84 -12.63
C ASP A 204 -8.23 6.33 -14.00
N LEU A 205 -7.85 7.07 -15.04
CA LEU A 205 -8.16 6.78 -16.45
C LEU A 205 -6.88 6.64 -17.29
N GLY A 206 -5.71 6.56 -16.65
CA GLY A 206 -4.41 6.60 -17.33
C GLY A 206 -4.21 5.46 -18.34
N ALA A 207 -3.27 5.61 -19.27
CA ALA A 207 -2.93 4.62 -20.31
C ALA A 207 -4.16 4.09 -21.07
N ASN A 208 -4.93 5.01 -21.65
CA ASN A 208 -6.07 4.73 -22.54
C ASN A 208 -5.91 5.51 -23.87
N ALA A 209 -6.95 5.52 -24.71
CA ALA A 209 -7.03 6.27 -25.96
C ALA A 209 -8.06 7.43 -25.89
N LEU A 210 -8.27 8.01 -24.69
CA LEU A 210 -9.17 9.15 -24.50
C LEU A 210 -8.66 10.39 -25.25
N ALA A 211 -9.60 11.25 -25.66
CA ALA A 211 -9.30 12.37 -26.55
C ALA A 211 -10.18 13.61 -26.33
N GLY A 212 -9.65 14.79 -26.67
CA GLY A 212 -10.27 16.08 -26.37
C GLY A 212 -9.73 16.67 -25.06
N ASP A 213 -10.36 17.72 -24.55
CA ASP A 213 -9.79 18.52 -23.47
C ASP A 213 -10.22 18.05 -22.08
N ILE A 214 -9.46 18.39 -21.03
CA ILE A 214 -9.83 18.07 -19.64
C ILE A 214 -11.01 18.97 -19.22
N PRO A 215 -12.18 18.41 -18.80
CA PRO A 215 -13.33 19.22 -18.42
C PRO A 215 -13.06 20.09 -17.17
N PRO A 216 -13.24 21.43 -17.25
CA PRO A 216 -13.06 22.33 -16.11
C PRO A 216 -13.94 21.95 -14.90
N VAL A 217 -15.11 21.34 -15.12
CA VAL A 217 -16.04 20.92 -14.07
C VAL A 217 -15.46 19.87 -13.11
N ILE A 218 -14.41 19.13 -13.48
CA ILE A 218 -13.65 18.25 -12.56
C ILE A 218 -13.14 19.05 -11.35
N GLY A 219 -12.81 20.33 -11.55
CA GLY A 219 -12.40 21.27 -10.51
C GLY A 219 -13.40 21.50 -9.37
N THR A 220 -14.66 21.08 -9.56
CA THR A 220 -15.72 21.19 -8.53
C THR A 220 -15.85 19.95 -7.64
N LEU A 221 -15.16 18.86 -7.96
CA LEU A 221 -15.21 17.59 -7.22
C LEU A 221 -14.35 17.65 -5.94
N ARG A 222 -14.82 18.40 -4.93
CA ARG A 222 -14.03 18.69 -3.70
C ARG A 222 -13.62 17.47 -2.87
N SER A 223 -14.24 16.30 -3.07
CA SER A 223 -13.83 15.04 -2.44
C SER A 223 -12.67 14.33 -3.15
N LEU A 224 -12.32 14.77 -4.37
CA LEU A 224 -11.33 14.11 -5.21
C LEU A 224 -9.92 14.29 -4.61
N SER A 225 -9.20 13.18 -4.50
CA SER A 225 -7.88 13.11 -3.88
C SER A 225 -6.83 12.54 -4.85
N VAL A 226 -7.24 11.72 -5.82
CA VAL A 226 -6.38 11.25 -6.91
C VAL A 226 -7.07 11.52 -8.24
N LEU A 227 -6.39 12.27 -9.11
CA LEU A 227 -6.74 12.43 -10.51
C LEU A 227 -5.56 11.96 -11.37
N ARG A 228 -5.73 10.85 -12.10
CA ARG A 228 -4.76 10.39 -13.11
C ARG A 228 -5.42 10.28 -14.47
N LEU A 229 -4.87 11.01 -15.43
CA LEU A 229 -5.21 10.92 -16.85
C LEU A 229 -4.03 10.47 -17.71
N ALA A 230 -2.83 10.35 -17.11
CA ALA A 230 -1.55 10.19 -17.79
C ALA A 230 -1.50 9.12 -18.90
N GLY A 231 -0.78 9.39 -19.99
CA GLY A 231 -0.60 8.49 -21.13
C GLY A 231 -1.75 8.45 -22.15
N ASN A 232 -2.83 9.20 -21.94
CA ASN A 232 -3.87 9.41 -22.95
C ASN A 232 -3.42 10.44 -24.00
N THR A 233 -2.69 9.99 -25.01
CA THR A 233 -2.06 10.88 -26.02
C THR A 233 -3.05 11.64 -26.92
N GLY A 234 -4.35 11.34 -26.85
CA GLY A 234 -5.41 12.12 -27.49
C GLY A 234 -5.89 13.32 -26.67
N ILE A 235 -5.54 13.44 -25.38
CA ILE A 235 -6.02 14.54 -24.52
C ILE A 235 -5.24 15.82 -24.82
N THR A 236 -5.98 16.89 -25.12
CA THR A 236 -5.50 18.18 -25.63
C THR A 236 -5.93 19.35 -24.73
N GLY A 237 -5.87 20.57 -25.25
CA GLY A 237 -6.27 21.78 -24.54
C GLY A 237 -5.19 22.24 -23.56
N SER A 238 -5.59 23.04 -22.58
CA SER A 238 -4.74 23.45 -21.46
C SER A 238 -5.19 22.80 -20.15
N ILE A 239 -4.33 22.81 -19.14
CA ILE A 239 -4.74 22.42 -17.78
C ILE A 239 -5.82 23.43 -17.30
N PRO A 240 -7.03 22.99 -16.90
CA PRO A 240 -8.05 23.92 -16.41
C PRO A 240 -7.62 24.56 -15.09
N ALA A 241 -7.79 25.88 -14.97
CA ALA A 241 -7.48 26.61 -13.75
C ALA A 241 -8.39 26.17 -12.58
N GLU A 242 -9.56 25.66 -12.91
CA GLU A 242 -10.59 25.11 -12.03
C GLU A 242 -10.08 23.90 -11.23
N LEU A 243 -9.08 23.15 -11.71
CA LEU A 243 -8.47 22.05 -10.92
C LEU A 243 -7.87 22.54 -9.59
N GLY A 244 -7.53 23.83 -9.49
CA GLY A 244 -7.18 24.51 -8.23
C GLY A 244 -8.35 24.70 -7.24
N GLY A 245 -9.56 24.22 -7.55
CA GLY A 245 -10.70 24.12 -6.65
C GLY A 245 -10.79 22.79 -5.90
N ILE A 246 -9.93 21.82 -6.22
CA ILE A 246 -9.92 20.48 -5.61
C ILE A 246 -9.05 20.51 -4.36
N GLU A 247 -9.60 21.09 -3.28
CA GLU A 247 -8.90 21.34 -2.02
C GLU A 247 -8.21 20.09 -1.43
N MET A 248 -8.80 18.90 -1.61
CA MET A 248 -8.33 17.60 -1.07
C MET A 248 -7.39 16.80 -1.99
N LEU A 249 -6.92 17.39 -3.10
CA LEU A 249 -6.10 16.71 -4.10
C LEU A 249 -4.71 16.35 -3.54
N VAL A 250 -4.35 15.06 -3.64
CA VAL A 250 -3.11 14.42 -3.14
C VAL A 250 -2.20 13.99 -4.30
N THR A 251 -2.77 13.47 -5.39
CA THR A 251 -2.04 13.14 -6.62
C THR A 251 -2.73 13.80 -7.82
N LEU A 252 -1.96 14.55 -8.60
CA LEU A 252 -2.33 15.03 -9.93
C LEU A 252 -1.32 14.48 -10.95
N ASP A 253 -1.75 13.53 -11.76
CA ASP A 253 -0.91 12.87 -12.78
C ASP A 253 -1.50 13.06 -14.18
N LEU A 254 -0.91 14.03 -14.90
CA LEU A 254 -1.28 14.43 -16.25
C LEU A 254 -0.13 14.18 -17.24
N ALA A 255 0.78 13.25 -16.93
CA ALA A 255 1.97 13.02 -17.76
C ALA A 255 1.67 12.40 -19.14
N GLY A 256 2.48 12.73 -20.15
CA GLY A 256 2.41 12.10 -21.48
C GLY A 256 1.09 12.34 -22.23
N LEU A 257 0.46 13.50 -22.01
CA LEU A 257 -0.69 13.97 -22.78
C LEU A 257 -0.21 14.97 -23.85
N MET A 258 -1.13 15.66 -24.52
CA MET A 258 -0.82 16.70 -25.50
C MET A 258 -1.21 18.10 -25.00
N LEU A 259 -1.18 18.32 -23.69
CA LEU A 259 -1.55 19.59 -23.04
C LEU A 259 -0.62 20.73 -23.43
N THR A 260 -1.20 21.92 -23.62
CA THR A 260 -0.54 23.16 -24.04
C THR A 260 -0.86 24.32 -23.08
N GLY A 261 -0.27 25.48 -23.33
CA GLY A 261 -0.42 26.65 -22.45
C GLY A 261 0.39 26.52 -21.16
N ASP A 262 0.13 27.43 -20.22
CA ASP A 262 0.97 27.61 -19.05
C ASP A 262 0.48 26.77 -17.85
N ILE A 263 1.35 26.50 -16.88
CA ILE A 263 0.96 25.81 -15.63
C ILE A 263 0.07 26.75 -14.80
N PRO A 264 -1.20 26.41 -14.50
CA PRO A 264 -2.10 27.34 -13.83
C PRO A 264 -1.66 27.65 -12.39
N VAL A 265 -1.48 28.94 -12.09
CA VAL A 265 -1.14 29.43 -10.74
C VAL A 265 -2.13 28.97 -9.66
N SER A 266 -3.37 28.66 -10.06
CA SER A 266 -4.42 28.14 -9.18
C SER A 266 -4.12 26.75 -8.61
N LEU A 267 -3.27 25.93 -9.25
CA LEU A 267 -2.86 24.63 -8.70
C LEU A 267 -2.18 24.77 -7.33
N SER A 268 -1.58 25.92 -7.03
CA SER A 268 -1.00 26.25 -5.70
C SER A 268 -2.01 26.22 -4.54
N LYS A 269 -3.32 26.18 -4.82
CA LYS A 269 -4.39 26.06 -3.83
C LYS A 269 -4.60 24.63 -3.33
N CYS A 270 -4.13 23.61 -4.06
CA CYS A 270 -4.27 22.21 -3.70
C CYS A 270 -3.26 21.84 -2.60
N GLN A 271 -3.37 22.44 -1.40
CA GLN A 271 -2.30 22.44 -0.39
C GLN A 271 -1.87 21.05 0.10
N PHE A 272 -2.74 20.03 -0.01
CA PHE A 272 -2.44 18.64 0.35
C PHE A 272 -1.74 17.84 -0.76
N LEU A 273 -1.40 18.46 -1.89
CA LEU A 273 -0.78 17.78 -3.02
C LEU A 273 0.60 17.23 -2.64
N LEU A 274 0.78 15.94 -2.87
CA LEU A 274 1.98 15.15 -2.55
C LEU A 274 2.70 14.71 -3.84
N GLU A 275 1.96 14.55 -4.94
CA GLU A 275 2.49 14.27 -6.28
C GLU A 275 1.89 15.23 -7.31
N LEU A 276 2.75 15.96 -8.02
CA LEU A 276 2.42 16.75 -9.20
C LEU A 276 3.29 16.29 -10.37
N ASN A 277 2.69 15.54 -11.30
CA ASN A 277 3.35 15.04 -12.50
C ASN A 277 2.67 15.62 -13.75
N LEU A 278 3.38 16.51 -14.43
CA LEU A 278 2.95 17.17 -15.67
C LEU A 278 3.90 16.87 -16.84
N SER A 279 4.78 15.87 -16.67
CA SER A 279 5.86 15.57 -17.61
C SER A 279 5.40 15.14 -19.00
N GLY A 280 6.26 15.26 -20.01
CA GLY A 280 6.01 14.73 -21.36
C GLY A 280 4.87 15.40 -22.13
N ASN A 281 4.56 16.66 -21.83
CA ASN A 281 3.50 17.45 -22.45
C ASN A 281 4.09 18.54 -23.39
N LYS A 282 3.29 19.54 -23.75
CA LYS A 282 3.68 20.76 -24.49
C LYS A 282 3.43 22.02 -23.66
N LEU A 283 3.54 21.92 -22.34
CA LEU A 283 3.33 23.06 -21.44
C LEU A 283 4.46 24.08 -21.63
N GLN A 284 4.10 25.35 -21.59
CA GLN A 284 4.95 26.49 -21.94
C GLN A 284 4.96 27.55 -20.82
N GLY A 285 5.70 28.63 -21.03
CA GLY A 285 5.82 29.70 -20.05
C GLY A 285 6.62 29.29 -18.81
N VAL A 286 6.56 30.11 -17.76
CA VAL A 286 7.39 29.95 -16.57
C VAL A 286 6.80 28.96 -15.57
N ILE A 287 7.67 28.29 -14.80
CA ILE A 287 7.25 27.54 -13.61
C ILE A 287 6.70 28.57 -12.58
N PRO A 288 5.46 28.43 -12.08
CA PRO A 288 4.91 29.38 -11.13
C PRO A 288 5.67 29.37 -9.80
N ASP A 289 6.07 30.56 -9.33
CA ASP A 289 6.72 30.75 -8.03
C ASP A 289 5.80 30.34 -6.86
N THR A 290 4.48 30.50 -7.04
CA THR A 290 3.42 30.08 -6.11
C THR A 290 3.34 28.58 -5.84
N LEU A 291 4.06 27.71 -6.58
CA LEU A 291 4.10 26.28 -6.27
C LEU A 291 4.71 25.98 -4.89
N ASN A 292 5.44 26.94 -4.30
CA ASN A 292 5.92 26.88 -2.92
C ASN A 292 4.81 26.69 -1.86
N ASN A 293 3.56 27.09 -2.15
CA ASN A 293 2.41 26.90 -1.26
C ASN A 293 2.06 25.42 -1.05
N LEU A 294 2.51 24.53 -1.95
CA LEU A 294 2.30 23.09 -1.89
C LEU A 294 3.25 22.43 -0.88
N THR A 295 3.24 22.90 0.38
CA THR A 295 4.27 22.57 1.39
C THR A 295 4.39 21.08 1.74
N TYR A 296 3.40 20.25 1.39
CA TYR A 296 3.45 18.80 1.53
C TYR A 296 4.13 18.07 0.35
N LEU A 297 4.27 18.72 -0.81
CA LEU A 297 4.68 18.13 -2.09
C LEU A 297 5.99 17.35 -1.99
N ARG A 298 5.98 16.15 -2.61
CA ARG A 298 7.11 15.20 -2.58
C ARG A 298 7.64 14.86 -3.95
N MET A 299 6.77 14.80 -4.94
CA MET A 299 7.14 14.63 -6.34
C MET A 299 6.71 15.87 -7.12
N LEU A 300 7.67 16.58 -7.70
CA LEU A 300 7.44 17.57 -8.73
C LEU A 300 8.16 17.12 -10.00
N ASP A 301 7.40 16.60 -10.96
CA ASP A 301 7.92 16.20 -12.26
C ASP A 301 7.29 17.06 -13.36
N LEU A 302 8.13 17.90 -13.98
CA LEU A 302 7.80 18.77 -15.10
C LEU A 302 8.63 18.43 -16.35
N HIS A 303 9.36 17.31 -16.35
CA HIS A 303 10.34 17.01 -17.40
C HIS A 303 9.71 16.91 -18.78
N LYS A 304 10.48 17.16 -19.85
CA LYS A 304 10.04 16.98 -21.24
C LYS A 304 8.80 17.82 -21.58
N ASN A 305 8.97 19.13 -21.46
CA ASN A 305 7.97 20.16 -21.76
C ASN A 305 8.64 21.31 -22.55
N GLN A 306 7.95 22.45 -22.67
CA GLN A 306 8.42 23.65 -23.37
C GLN A 306 8.53 24.86 -22.41
N LEU A 307 8.71 24.59 -21.10
CA LEU A 307 8.76 25.61 -20.05
C LEU A 307 10.02 26.48 -20.18
N ASP A 308 9.89 27.77 -19.90
CA ASP A 308 10.96 28.76 -19.98
C ASP A 308 11.06 29.64 -18.71
N GLY A 309 11.64 30.83 -18.83
CA GLY A 309 12.04 31.64 -17.67
C GLY A 309 13.21 31.02 -16.91
N GLY A 310 13.24 31.19 -15.58
CA GLY A 310 14.24 30.60 -14.70
C GLY A 310 13.62 29.74 -13.61
N ILE A 311 14.42 28.84 -13.01
CA ILE A 311 13.96 27.98 -11.90
C ILE A 311 13.61 28.87 -10.69
N PRO A 312 12.36 28.87 -10.19
CA PRO A 312 11.99 29.75 -9.08
C PRO A 312 12.72 29.37 -7.79
N VAL A 313 13.36 30.35 -7.15
CA VAL A 313 14.03 30.18 -5.84
C VAL A 313 13.04 29.74 -4.75
N SER A 314 11.76 30.03 -4.91
CA SER A 314 10.69 29.61 -4.00
C SER A 314 10.52 28.08 -3.92
N LEU A 315 10.92 27.31 -4.95
CA LEU A 315 10.91 25.85 -4.90
C LEU A 315 11.82 25.29 -3.78
N ALA A 316 12.84 26.03 -3.34
CA ALA A 316 13.68 25.66 -2.20
C ALA A 316 12.91 25.61 -0.86
N GLN A 317 11.71 26.19 -0.78
CA GLN A 317 10.84 26.14 0.40
C GLN A 317 10.11 24.80 0.52
N LEU A 318 10.04 24.02 -0.57
CA LEU A 318 9.41 22.69 -0.62
C LEU A 318 10.32 21.61 -0.01
N THR A 319 10.73 21.81 1.25
CA THR A 319 11.59 20.91 2.07
C THR A 319 11.02 19.50 2.32
N ASN A 320 9.91 19.17 1.65
CA ASN A 320 9.28 17.88 1.59
C ASN A 320 9.47 17.16 0.25
N LEU A 321 10.15 17.74 -0.75
CA LEU A 321 10.47 17.07 -2.01
C LEU A 321 11.42 15.87 -1.82
N ASP A 322 11.00 14.72 -2.35
CA ASP A 322 11.80 13.51 -2.57
C ASP A 322 12.27 13.42 -4.04
N LEU A 323 11.48 13.93 -5.00
CA LEU A 323 11.78 13.97 -6.44
C LEU A 323 11.55 15.38 -7.01
N LEU A 324 12.55 15.91 -7.72
CA LEU A 324 12.44 17.12 -8.54
C LEU A 324 13.06 16.88 -9.93
N ASP A 325 12.24 16.74 -10.97
CA ASP A 325 12.72 16.66 -12.36
C ASP A 325 12.17 17.82 -13.19
N LEU A 326 13.10 18.60 -13.76
CA LEU A 326 12.86 19.77 -14.61
C LEU A 326 13.57 19.62 -15.97
N SER A 327 14.04 18.41 -16.31
CA SER A 327 14.87 18.17 -17.50
C SER A 327 14.10 18.25 -18.81
N GLU A 328 14.80 18.26 -19.95
CA GLU A 328 14.22 18.34 -21.30
C GLU A 328 13.22 19.52 -21.44
N ASN A 329 13.67 20.74 -21.13
CA ASN A 329 12.84 21.95 -21.14
C ASN A 329 13.63 23.16 -21.73
N GLY A 330 13.00 24.34 -21.76
CA GLY A 330 13.59 25.60 -22.24
C GLY A 330 14.26 26.47 -21.17
N LEU A 331 14.35 26.03 -19.91
CA LEU A 331 14.68 26.86 -18.73
C LEU A 331 16.05 27.53 -18.84
N THR A 332 16.15 28.76 -18.35
CA THR A 332 17.31 29.66 -18.47
C THR A 332 17.79 30.19 -17.12
N GLY A 333 18.88 30.94 -17.12
CA GLY A 333 19.42 31.56 -15.90
C GLY A 333 20.15 30.56 -14.98
N PRO A 334 20.50 30.98 -13.76
CA PRO A 334 21.23 30.15 -12.81
C PRO A 334 20.34 29.10 -12.15
N ILE A 335 20.97 28.01 -11.69
CA ILE A 335 20.36 27.10 -10.71
C ILE A 335 20.43 27.80 -9.35
N PRO A 336 19.30 28.02 -8.64
CA PRO A 336 19.33 28.64 -7.31
C PRO A 336 20.11 27.77 -6.31
N SER A 337 21.06 28.38 -5.60
CA SER A 337 21.85 27.75 -4.54
C SER A 337 20.98 27.15 -3.42
N GLU A 338 19.84 27.77 -3.19
CA GLU A 338 18.85 27.49 -2.16
C GLU A 338 18.19 26.12 -2.36
N LEU A 339 18.18 25.57 -3.59
CA LEU A 339 17.75 24.18 -3.82
C LEU A 339 18.64 23.16 -3.07
N GLY A 340 19.84 23.56 -2.64
CA GLY A 340 20.67 22.79 -1.71
C GLY A 340 20.06 22.56 -0.33
N ASN A 341 19.01 23.30 0.04
CA ASN A 341 18.25 23.11 1.28
C ASN A 341 17.27 21.92 1.22
N LEU A 342 17.03 21.35 0.02
CA LEU A 342 16.08 20.25 -0.20
C LEU A 342 16.70 18.89 0.18
N SER A 343 17.04 18.75 1.47
CA SER A 343 17.83 17.65 2.03
C SER A 343 17.19 16.24 1.97
N LYS A 344 15.97 16.12 1.44
CA LYS A 344 15.25 14.85 1.27
C LYS A 344 15.24 14.34 -0.18
N LEU A 345 15.77 15.11 -1.15
CA LEU A 345 15.81 14.69 -2.55
C LEU A 345 16.57 13.36 -2.71
N THR A 346 15.90 12.37 -3.28
CA THR A 346 16.46 11.11 -3.77
C THR A 346 16.59 11.10 -5.30
N HIS A 347 15.90 12.00 -6.00
CA HIS A 347 16.09 12.28 -7.43
C HIS A 347 16.07 13.79 -7.70
N PHE A 348 17.08 14.29 -8.40
CA PHE A 348 17.17 15.66 -8.88
C PHE A 348 17.74 15.67 -10.30
N ASN A 349 17.09 16.40 -11.21
CA ASN A 349 17.52 16.47 -12.61
C ASN A 349 17.06 17.78 -13.26
N VAL A 350 18.02 18.49 -13.87
CA VAL A 350 17.84 19.74 -14.62
C VAL A 350 18.54 19.70 -15.99
N SER A 351 18.85 18.48 -16.47
CA SER A 351 19.56 18.26 -17.73
C SER A 351 18.75 18.71 -18.96
N PHE A 352 19.43 18.88 -20.10
CA PHE A 352 18.82 19.25 -21.38
C PHE A 352 17.93 20.52 -21.31
N ASN A 353 18.45 21.55 -20.66
CA ASN A 353 17.88 22.90 -20.58
C ASN A 353 18.86 23.94 -21.15
N ARG A 354 18.57 25.24 -20.95
CA ARG A 354 19.41 26.38 -21.36
C ARG A 354 20.01 27.12 -20.14
N LEU A 355 20.18 26.42 -19.01
CA LEU A 355 20.68 26.98 -17.76
C LEU A 355 22.13 27.44 -17.89
N SER A 356 22.50 28.45 -17.09
CA SER A 356 23.71 29.24 -17.25
C SER A 356 24.40 29.58 -15.94
N GLY A 357 25.74 29.58 -15.92
CA GLY A 357 26.54 29.98 -14.78
C GLY A 357 27.13 28.80 -14.00
N ILE A 358 27.54 29.05 -12.76
CA ILE A 358 28.22 28.06 -11.92
C ILE A 358 27.16 27.14 -11.28
N ILE A 359 27.35 25.82 -11.36
CA ILE A 359 26.54 24.86 -10.61
C ILE A 359 26.79 25.06 -9.10
N PRO A 360 25.77 25.21 -8.25
CA PRO A 360 25.96 25.45 -6.82
C PRO A 360 26.75 24.33 -6.13
N SER A 361 27.69 24.70 -5.27
CA SER A 361 28.55 23.78 -4.50
C SER A 361 27.84 23.08 -3.32
N ALA A 362 26.51 23.18 -3.22
CA ALA A 362 25.73 22.55 -2.17
C ALA A 362 25.82 21.01 -2.27
N PRO A 363 26.23 20.28 -1.20
CA PRO A 363 26.48 18.85 -1.26
C PRO A 363 25.29 18.02 -1.79
N VAL A 364 24.06 18.39 -1.41
CA VAL A 364 22.83 17.75 -1.89
C VAL A 364 22.78 17.72 -3.42
N LEU A 365 23.04 18.84 -4.09
CA LEU A 365 22.98 18.94 -5.55
C LEU A 365 24.18 18.26 -6.22
N GLN A 366 25.38 18.35 -5.62
CA GLN A 366 26.60 17.74 -6.15
C GLN A 366 26.52 16.21 -6.18
N ASN A 367 25.83 15.59 -5.21
CA ASN A 367 25.70 14.12 -5.10
C ASN A 367 25.00 13.46 -6.31
N PHE A 368 24.18 14.18 -7.07
CA PHE A 368 23.50 13.65 -8.25
C PHE A 368 24.41 13.49 -9.49
N GLY A 369 25.64 14.02 -9.43
CA GLY A 369 26.66 13.84 -10.45
C GLY A 369 26.33 14.50 -11.79
N SER A 370 27.22 14.30 -12.78
CA SER A 370 27.20 15.05 -14.05
C SER A 370 25.92 14.86 -14.89
N ARG A 371 25.23 13.72 -14.76
CA ARG A 371 24.01 13.41 -15.51
C ARG A 371 22.86 14.37 -15.19
N ALA A 372 22.70 14.80 -13.95
CA ALA A 372 21.63 15.72 -13.54
C ALA A 372 21.76 17.13 -14.15
N PHE A 373 22.91 17.49 -14.71
CA PHE A 373 23.21 18.83 -15.22
C PHE A 373 23.58 18.87 -16.71
N MET A 374 23.78 17.71 -17.35
CA MET A 374 24.27 17.63 -18.74
C MET A 374 23.32 18.27 -19.75
N GLY A 375 23.79 18.54 -20.97
CA GLY A 375 22.97 19.15 -22.03
C GLY A 375 22.71 20.66 -21.88
N ASN A 376 23.03 21.26 -20.73
CA ASN A 376 23.02 22.72 -20.53
C ASN A 376 24.33 23.35 -21.05
N PRO A 377 24.32 24.12 -22.16
CA PRO A 377 25.55 24.59 -22.80
C PRO A 377 26.23 25.76 -22.09
N LEU A 378 25.55 26.41 -21.13
CA LEU A 378 26.05 27.57 -20.39
C LEU A 378 26.36 27.26 -18.91
N LEU A 379 26.13 26.03 -18.44
CA LEU A 379 26.53 25.61 -17.09
C LEU A 379 28.02 25.25 -17.02
N CYS A 380 28.64 25.59 -15.90
CA CYS A 380 30.05 25.34 -15.62
C CYS A 380 30.29 24.93 -14.15
N GLY A 381 31.46 24.35 -13.90
CA GLY A 381 31.88 23.87 -12.59
C GLY A 381 31.36 22.45 -12.25
N PRO A 382 31.88 21.84 -11.17
CA PRO A 382 31.48 20.50 -10.74
C PRO A 382 29.95 20.38 -10.53
N PRO A 383 29.34 19.23 -10.86
CA PRO A 383 29.96 17.99 -11.32
C PRO A 383 30.20 17.92 -12.84
N LEU A 384 30.12 19.04 -13.58
CA LEU A 384 30.54 19.11 -14.98
C LEU A 384 32.02 19.48 -15.11
N ASN A 385 32.67 18.99 -16.17
CA ASN A 385 34.06 19.34 -16.50
C ASN A 385 34.20 20.70 -17.24
N ASN A 386 33.12 21.46 -17.35
CA ASN A 386 33.07 22.76 -18.03
C ASN A 386 33.74 23.83 -17.16
N LEU A 387 34.80 24.47 -17.66
CA LEU A 387 35.53 25.51 -16.91
C LEU A 387 34.73 26.82 -16.81
N CYS A 388 34.57 27.34 -15.60
CA CYS A 388 33.94 28.64 -15.36
C CYS A 388 34.91 29.80 -15.69
N GLY A 389 34.95 30.19 -16.96
CA GLY A 389 35.70 31.36 -17.41
C GLY A 389 35.43 31.69 -18.87
N GLY A 390 35.01 32.92 -19.16
CA GLY A 390 34.59 33.35 -20.50
C GLY A 390 35.74 33.48 -21.50
N GLN A 391 36.23 32.36 -22.04
CA GLN A 391 37.06 32.39 -23.24
C GLN A 391 36.18 32.36 -24.50
N ARG A 392 36.34 33.38 -25.35
CA ARG A 392 35.80 33.38 -26.72
C ARG A 392 36.17 32.08 -27.43
N ALA A 393 35.23 31.51 -28.19
CA ALA A 393 35.44 30.28 -28.95
C ALA A 393 36.72 30.35 -29.80
N ARG A 394 37.77 29.66 -29.36
CA ARG A 394 39.01 29.50 -30.12
C ARG A 394 38.73 28.60 -31.31
N ARG A 395 38.66 29.18 -32.51
CA ARG A 395 38.70 28.43 -33.77
C ARG A 395 39.91 27.48 -33.73
N LEU A 396 39.71 26.20 -34.05
CA LEU A 396 40.82 25.25 -34.14
C LEU A 396 41.88 25.75 -35.13
N SER A 397 43.15 25.55 -34.80
CA SER A 397 44.23 25.75 -35.77
C SER A 397 44.20 24.62 -36.81
N VAL A 398 44.56 24.94 -38.06
CA VAL A 398 44.54 24.01 -39.20
C VAL A 398 45.35 22.74 -38.91
N ALA A 399 46.42 22.84 -38.12
CA ALA A 399 47.22 21.70 -37.67
C ALA A 399 46.43 20.61 -36.93
N ILE A 400 45.46 20.99 -36.07
CA ILE A 400 44.66 20.00 -35.32
C ILE A 400 43.71 19.26 -36.26
N ILE A 401 43.15 19.96 -37.26
CA ILE A 401 42.28 19.35 -38.27
C ILE A 401 43.06 18.31 -39.10
N ILE A 402 44.31 18.62 -39.49
CA ILE A 402 45.19 17.69 -40.20
C ILE A 402 45.46 16.42 -39.37
N VAL A 403 45.73 16.55 -38.06
CA VAL A 403 45.95 15.40 -37.15
C VAL A 403 44.70 14.54 -37.02
N ILE A 404 43.51 15.14 -36.89
CA ILE A 404 42.23 14.41 -36.82
C ILE A 404 41.96 13.62 -38.12
N VAL A 405 42.20 14.23 -39.29
CA VAL A 405 42.04 13.57 -40.59
C VAL A 405 43.05 12.42 -40.75
N ALA A 406 44.31 12.61 -40.35
CA ALA A 406 45.32 11.55 -40.38
C ALA A 406 44.94 10.37 -39.48
N ALA A 407 44.47 10.64 -38.25
CA ALA A 407 44.01 9.59 -37.33
C ALA A 407 42.80 8.82 -37.87
N ALA A 408 41.84 9.52 -38.49
CA ALA A 408 40.67 8.88 -39.11
C ALA A 408 41.06 7.96 -40.29
N LEU A 409 42.00 8.38 -41.13
CA LEU A 409 42.49 7.56 -42.25
C LEU A 409 43.22 6.30 -41.77
N ILE A 410 44.03 6.41 -40.70
CA ILE A 410 44.67 5.25 -40.07
C ILE A 410 43.62 4.28 -39.51
N LEU A 411 42.61 4.79 -38.80
CA LEU A 411 41.54 3.97 -38.23
C LEU A 411 40.75 3.22 -39.31
N ILE A 412 40.41 3.89 -40.42
CA ILE A 412 39.74 3.28 -41.59
C ILE A 412 40.62 2.16 -42.18
N GLY A 413 41.93 2.38 -42.31
CA GLY A 413 42.88 1.36 -42.76
C GLY A 413 42.89 0.12 -41.87
N VAL A 414 42.93 0.30 -40.54
CA VAL A 414 42.84 -0.80 -39.57
C VAL A 414 41.52 -1.56 -39.69
N CYS A 415 40.38 -0.85 -39.78
CA CYS A 415 39.07 -1.48 -39.96
C CYS A 415 38.99 -2.33 -41.25
N ILE A 416 39.58 -1.87 -42.35
CA ILE A 416 39.63 -2.64 -43.61
C ILE A 416 40.47 -3.92 -43.45
N VAL A 417 41.65 -3.83 -42.83
CA VAL A 417 42.51 -5.02 -42.58
C VAL A 417 41.82 -6.02 -41.65
N CYS A 418 41.16 -5.56 -40.59
CA CYS A 418 40.34 -6.42 -39.72
C CYS A 418 39.20 -7.10 -40.49
N ALA A 419 38.46 -6.36 -41.31
CA ALA A 419 37.38 -6.92 -42.14
C ALA A 419 37.89 -7.94 -43.17
N MET A 420 39.09 -7.74 -43.74
CA MET A 420 39.73 -8.71 -44.63
C MET A 420 40.15 -9.99 -43.89
N ASN A 421 40.76 -9.87 -42.69
CA ASN A 421 41.12 -11.03 -41.87
C ASN A 421 39.90 -11.83 -41.40
N ILE A 422 38.82 -11.15 -40.97
CA ILE A 422 37.56 -11.80 -40.59
C ILE A 422 36.97 -12.55 -41.80
N ARG A 423 36.92 -11.91 -42.98
CA ARG A 423 36.47 -12.57 -44.21
C ARG A 423 37.35 -13.76 -44.61
N ALA A 424 38.66 -13.70 -44.42
CA ALA A 424 39.57 -14.83 -44.66
C ALA A 424 39.31 -15.99 -43.69
N TYR A 425 39.08 -15.70 -42.40
CA TYR A 425 38.78 -16.69 -41.37
C TYR A 425 37.43 -17.40 -41.64
N THR A 426 36.35 -16.63 -41.84
CA THR A 426 35.00 -17.17 -42.11
C THR A 426 34.86 -17.95 -43.42
N ARG A 427 35.87 -17.90 -44.30
CA ARG A 427 35.91 -18.67 -45.55
C ARG A 427 36.66 -20.00 -45.42
N ARG A 428 37.13 -20.34 -44.22
CA ARG A 428 37.90 -21.55 -43.91
C ARG A 428 37.25 -22.45 -42.85
N SER A 429 36.08 -22.06 -42.35
CA SER A 429 35.34 -22.74 -41.27
C SER A 429 33.91 -23.08 -41.70
N LYS A 430 33.75 -23.60 -42.92
CA LYS A 430 32.43 -23.91 -43.51
C LYS A 430 32.37 -25.20 -44.32
N GLU A 431 33.37 -26.04 -44.15
CA GLU A 431 33.50 -27.40 -44.65
C GLU A 431 34.00 -28.25 -43.44
N GLU A 432 33.62 -29.53 -43.40
CA GLU A 432 33.94 -30.57 -42.38
C GLU A 432 33.11 -30.63 -41.05
N GLN A 433 32.82 -31.89 -40.63
CA GLN A 433 32.07 -32.40 -39.45
C GLN A 433 30.63 -31.89 -39.17
N GLU A 434 29.58 -32.70 -38.93
CA GLU A 434 29.36 -34.17 -38.96
C GLU A 434 30.10 -35.07 -37.92
N GLY A 435 29.35 -35.89 -37.13
CA GLY A 435 29.86 -36.79 -36.06
C GLY A 435 29.88 -36.13 -34.65
N LYS A 436 29.54 -36.76 -33.50
CA LYS A 436 29.74 -38.13 -32.93
C LYS A 436 31.22 -38.44 -32.61
N GLU A 437 31.60 -39.06 -31.47
CA GLU A 437 30.92 -39.62 -30.27
C GLU A 437 31.97 -39.72 -29.12
N ASP A 438 31.52 -39.73 -27.85
CA ASP A 438 31.99 -40.44 -26.61
C ASP A 438 33.53 -40.64 -26.32
N GLU A 439 34.06 -41.16 -25.20
CA GLU A 439 33.53 -41.83 -23.99
C GLU A 439 34.42 -41.56 -22.73
N GLU A 440 34.14 -42.22 -21.59
CA GLU A 440 34.52 -41.89 -20.20
C GLU A 440 35.81 -42.55 -19.63
N VAL A 441 36.02 -42.43 -18.29
CA VAL A 441 36.41 -43.46 -17.27
C VAL A 441 37.10 -42.74 -16.08
N LEU A 442 36.51 -42.63 -14.87
CA LEU A 442 36.32 -43.63 -13.76
C LEU A 442 37.65 -44.03 -13.07
N VAL A 443 37.77 -44.33 -11.76
CA VAL A 443 36.94 -45.06 -10.75
C VAL A 443 37.21 -44.41 -9.34
N SER A 444 36.24 -44.07 -8.46
CA SER A 444 35.49 -44.86 -7.43
C SER A 444 36.34 -45.42 -6.25
N GLU A 445 35.83 -45.80 -5.05
CA GLU A 445 34.44 -46.00 -4.57
C GLU A 445 34.28 -46.02 -3.02
N SER A 446 33.01 -46.11 -2.55
CA SER A 446 32.49 -46.87 -1.37
C SER A 446 32.22 -46.08 -0.05
N ILE A 447 31.33 -46.45 0.90
CA ILE A 447 30.13 -47.34 1.04
C ILE A 447 29.45 -47.02 2.41
N SER A 448 28.15 -47.17 2.71
CA SER A 448 26.87 -47.11 1.95
C SER A 448 25.63 -47.08 2.89
N VAL A 449 24.45 -46.73 2.35
CA VAL A 449 23.04 -47.06 2.75
C VAL A 449 22.48 -46.75 4.18
N GLY A 450 21.33 -46.06 4.22
CA GLY A 450 20.41 -46.04 5.38
C GLY A 450 19.06 -45.32 5.13
N SER A 451 18.02 -46.09 4.78
CA SER A 451 16.55 -45.80 4.80
C SER A 451 15.96 -44.46 4.28
N PRO A 452 14.95 -44.48 3.38
CA PRO A 452 14.18 -43.29 3.00
C PRO A 452 13.01 -43.02 3.97
N GLY A 453 13.06 -41.92 4.73
CA GLY A 453 11.96 -41.49 5.58
C GLY A 453 12.17 -40.09 6.15
N GLN A 454 11.14 -39.24 6.04
CA GLN A 454 11.11 -37.83 6.45
C GLN A 454 12.19 -36.93 5.83
N ASN A 455 11.78 -36.07 4.88
CA ASN A 455 12.48 -34.81 4.65
C ASN A 455 12.26 -33.92 5.88
N ALA A 456 13.16 -34.02 6.87
CA ALA A 456 13.14 -33.17 8.04
C ALA A 456 13.27 -31.70 7.60
N ILE A 457 12.33 -30.85 8.02
CA ILE A 457 12.41 -29.40 7.77
C ILE A 457 13.46 -28.83 8.73
N ILE A 458 14.72 -28.83 8.28
CA ILE A 458 15.84 -28.26 9.02
C ILE A 458 15.64 -26.73 9.07
N GLY A 459 15.02 -26.28 10.14
CA GLY A 459 14.85 -24.86 10.48
C GLY A 459 15.52 -24.53 11.79
N LYS A 460 15.94 -23.27 11.92
CA LYS A 460 16.65 -22.74 13.08
C LYS A 460 15.65 -22.20 14.10
N LEU A 461 15.56 -22.85 15.25
CA LEU A 461 14.92 -22.29 16.45
C LEU A 461 15.95 -21.45 17.21
N VAL A 462 15.61 -20.21 17.55
CA VAL A 462 16.43 -19.32 18.38
C VAL A 462 15.59 -18.78 19.51
N LEU A 463 16.06 -18.94 20.75
CA LEU A 463 15.35 -18.52 21.96
C LEU A 463 16.17 -17.43 22.68
N PHE A 464 15.52 -16.32 23.00
CA PHE A 464 16.11 -15.23 23.78
C PHE A 464 16.03 -15.52 25.29
N THR A 465 15.09 -16.37 25.70
CA THR A 465 14.80 -16.71 27.10
C THR A 465 15.08 -18.18 27.43
N LYS A 466 15.65 -18.46 28.61
CA LYS A 466 15.89 -19.83 29.13
C LYS A 466 14.65 -20.50 29.75
N SER A 467 13.48 -19.86 29.70
CA SER A 467 12.21 -20.36 30.24
C SER A 467 11.48 -21.33 29.31
N LEU A 468 11.88 -21.38 28.03
CA LEU A 468 11.35 -22.30 27.03
C LEU A 468 12.26 -23.54 26.88
N PRO A 469 11.72 -24.70 26.46
CA PRO A 469 12.53 -25.90 26.26
C PRO A 469 13.61 -25.67 25.20
N SER A 470 14.84 -26.14 25.46
CA SER A 470 15.99 -25.88 24.58
C SER A 470 16.27 -26.99 23.56
N ARG A 471 15.61 -28.15 23.68
CA ARG A 471 15.71 -29.26 22.72
C ARG A 471 14.48 -29.30 21.83
N TYR A 472 14.66 -29.61 20.55
CA TYR A 472 13.57 -29.71 19.59
C TYR A 472 12.56 -30.83 19.92
N GLU A 473 13.04 -31.91 20.55
CA GLU A 473 12.19 -33.02 21.05
C GLU A 473 11.14 -32.53 22.07
N ASP A 474 11.49 -31.55 22.89
CA ASP A 474 10.66 -31.04 23.99
C ASP A 474 9.60 -30.02 23.49
N TRP A 475 9.53 -29.74 22.18
CA TRP A 475 8.63 -28.75 21.56
C TRP A 475 7.33 -29.34 21.00
N GLU A 476 7.05 -30.64 21.19
CA GLU A 476 5.90 -31.35 20.62
C GLU A 476 4.56 -30.58 20.77
N GLU A 477 4.31 -30.02 21.96
CA GLU A 477 3.09 -29.27 22.27
C GLU A 477 3.02 -27.89 21.57
N GLY A 478 4.17 -27.25 21.36
CA GLY A 478 4.28 -26.05 20.53
C GLY A 478 4.02 -26.34 19.05
N THR A 479 4.44 -27.50 18.56
CA THR A 479 4.18 -27.95 17.18
C THR A 479 2.71 -28.35 16.98
N LYS A 480 2.09 -29.02 17.96
CA LYS A 480 0.63 -29.32 17.96
C LYS A 480 -0.21 -28.04 17.89
N ALA A 481 0.16 -27.02 18.67
CA ALA A 481 -0.59 -25.76 18.74
C ALA A 481 -0.69 -25.01 17.39
N LEU A 482 0.21 -25.28 16.43
CA LEU A 482 0.16 -24.74 15.06
C LEU A 482 -0.83 -25.49 14.14
N VAL A 483 -1.25 -26.70 14.52
CA VAL A 483 -2.13 -27.58 13.74
C VAL A 483 -3.53 -27.65 14.36
N ASP A 484 -3.64 -27.51 15.68
CA ASP A 484 -4.92 -27.46 16.39
C ASP A 484 -5.64 -26.11 16.16
N LYS A 485 -6.97 -26.20 15.99
CA LYS A 485 -7.88 -25.06 15.80
C LYS A 485 -8.36 -24.48 17.12
N ASP A 486 -8.36 -25.25 18.21
CA ASP A 486 -8.73 -24.72 19.53
C ASP A 486 -7.57 -23.92 20.15
N CYS A 487 -6.35 -24.07 19.62
CA CYS A 487 -5.20 -23.21 19.89
C CYS A 487 -5.20 -21.87 19.11
N LEU A 488 -6.10 -21.67 18.13
CA LEU A 488 -6.13 -20.45 17.31
C LEU A 488 -6.65 -19.24 18.11
N VAL A 489 -5.78 -18.25 18.35
CA VAL A 489 -6.12 -17.00 19.04
C VAL A 489 -6.75 -16.00 18.07
N GLY A 490 -6.18 -15.87 16.87
CA GLY A 490 -6.71 -14.99 15.82
C GLY A 490 -5.78 -14.81 14.62
N GLY A 491 -6.36 -14.42 13.48
CA GLY A 491 -5.63 -14.03 12.26
C GLY A 491 -5.49 -12.51 12.18
N GLY A 492 -4.28 -12.01 11.91
CA GLY A 492 -3.97 -10.60 11.77
C GLY A 492 -3.54 -10.19 10.36
N SER A 493 -3.05 -8.96 10.23
CA SER A 493 -2.57 -8.38 8.97
C SER A 493 -1.15 -8.82 8.55
N VAL A 494 -0.48 -9.61 9.39
CA VAL A 494 0.94 -10.02 9.26
C VAL A 494 1.08 -11.45 9.79
N GLY A 495 0.16 -12.34 9.42
CA GLY A 495 0.12 -13.72 9.92
C GLY A 495 -0.83 -14.00 11.08
N THR A 496 -0.82 -15.25 11.52
CA THR A 496 -1.81 -15.88 12.43
C THR A 496 -1.19 -16.26 13.77
N VAL A 497 -1.91 -16.02 14.86
CA VAL A 497 -1.46 -16.22 16.24
C VAL A 497 -2.15 -17.45 16.86
N TYR A 498 -1.33 -18.34 17.42
CA TYR A 498 -1.72 -19.56 18.12
C TYR A 498 -1.24 -19.51 19.57
N LYS A 499 -1.96 -20.15 20.49
CA LYS A 499 -1.55 -20.34 21.87
C LYS A 499 -0.94 -21.73 22.04
N ALA A 500 0.35 -21.81 22.35
CA ALA A 500 0.94 -23.04 22.90
C ALA A 500 0.93 -22.98 24.43
N THR A 501 0.74 -24.11 25.09
CA THR A 501 0.82 -24.24 26.56
C THR A 501 1.68 -25.46 26.89
N PHE A 502 2.83 -25.27 27.53
CA PHE A 502 3.75 -26.37 27.87
C PHE A 502 3.35 -27.06 29.18
N GLU A 503 3.89 -28.27 29.43
CA GLU A 503 3.60 -29.07 30.63
C GLU A 503 3.88 -28.35 31.96
N ASN A 504 4.83 -27.41 31.97
CA ASN A 504 5.16 -26.56 33.12
C ASN A 504 4.15 -25.41 33.36
N GLY A 505 3.06 -25.34 32.58
CA GLY A 505 2.03 -24.30 32.64
C GLY A 505 2.35 -23.02 31.86
N LEU A 506 3.57 -22.87 31.32
CA LEU A 506 3.94 -21.69 30.53
C LEU A 506 3.11 -21.61 29.25
N SER A 507 2.46 -20.46 29.03
CA SER A 507 1.72 -20.15 27.81
C SER A 507 2.48 -19.17 26.93
N ILE A 508 2.58 -19.44 25.64
CA ILE A 508 3.17 -18.53 24.63
C ILE A 508 2.24 -18.27 23.46
N ALA A 509 2.35 -17.07 22.90
CA ALA A 509 1.77 -16.71 21.62
C ALA A 509 2.79 -17.01 20.51
N VAL A 510 2.48 -17.98 19.67
CA VAL A 510 3.24 -18.36 18.47
C VAL A 510 2.59 -17.70 17.26
N LYS A 511 3.29 -16.77 16.61
CA LYS A 511 2.80 -16.07 15.43
C LYS A 511 3.47 -16.60 14.17
N LYS A 512 2.71 -17.32 13.35
CA LYS A 512 3.12 -17.76 12.01
C LYS A 512 2.98 -16.58 11.05
N LEU A 513 4.10 -16.09 10.51
CA LEU A 513 4.13 -14.97 9.56
C LEU A 513 3.64 -15.39 8.17
N GLU A 514 3.19 -14.40 7.39
CA GLU A 514 2.87 -14.55 5.96
C GLU A 514 4.07 -14.08 5.10
N THR A 515 4.59 -14.97 4.25
CA THR A 515 5.64 -14.68 3.26
C THR A 515 5.10 -14.83 1.85
N LEU A 516 5.44 -13.88 0.96
CA LEU A 516 4.96 -13.86 -0.44
C LEU A 516 5.89 -14.61 -1.42
N GLY A 517 6.58 -15.65 -0.95
CA GLY A 517 7.40 -16.54 -1.80
C GLY A 517 8.69 -15.94 -2.36
N SER A 518 8.98 -14.66 -2.11
CA SER A 518 10.27 -14.03 -2.36
C SER A 518 10.97 -13.78 -1.02
N LEU A 519 11.99 -14.57 -0.71
CA LEU A 519 12.79 -14.44 0.51
C LEU A 519 14.11 -13.73 0.16
N THR A 520 14.35 -12.56 0.76
CA THR A 520 15.73 -12.08 0.93
C THR A 520 16.38 -12.81 2.12
N THR A 521 17.70 -12.65 2.25
CA THR A 521 18.57 -13.51 3.07
C THR A 521 18.13 -13.65 4.52
N GLN A 522 18.17 -14.90 5.02
CA GLN A 522 17.90 -15.27 6.42
C GLN A 522 18.56 -14.33 7.45
N ASP A 523 19.79 -13.90 7.17
CA ASP A 523 20.58 -13.03 8.04
C ASP A 523 19.88 -11.69 8.35
N GLU A 524 19.05 -11.15 7.44
CA GLU A 524 18.29 -9.91 7.68
C GLU A 524 17.18 -10.12 8.72
N PHE A 525 16.46 -11.25 8.62
CA PHE A 525 15.43 -11.62 9.59
C PHE A 525 16.03 -11.94 10.96
N GLU A 526 17.15 -12.68 10.99
CA GLU A 526 17.87 -12.96 12.23
C GLU A 526 18.39 -11.69 12.91
N HIS A 527 18.88 -10.73 12.12
CA HIS A 527 19.35 -9.44 12.63
C HIS A 527 18.23 -8.61 13.26
N GLU A 528 17.10 -8.46 12.57
CA GLU A 528 15.96 -7.69 13.09
C GLU A 528 15.26 -8.37 14.26
N MET A 529 15.05 -9.70 14.22
CA MET A 529 14.56 -10.43 15.40
C MET A 529 15.56 -10.38 16.56
N GLY A 530 16.86 -10.35 16.29
CA GLY A 530 17.91 -10.13 17.29
C GLY A 530 17.84 -8.75 17.94
N GLN A 531 17.50 -7.69 17.19
CA GLN A 531 17.22 -6.37 17.80
C GLN A 531 15.97 -6.43 18.68
N LEU A 532 14.86 -6.97 18.16
CA LEU A 532 13.57 -6.99 18.86
C LEU A 532 13.57 -7.87 20.12
N GLY A 533 14.33 -8.98 20.12
CA GLY A 533 14.49 -9.88 21.27
C GLY A 533 15.29 -9.29 22.44
N ASN A 534 16.02 -8.20 22.23
CA ASN A 534 16.73 -7.47 23.28
C ASN A 534 15.89 -6.35 23.92
N LEU A 535 14.68 -6.06 23.40
CA LEU A 535 13.80 -5.02 23.95
C LEU A 535 13.00 -5.55 25.14
N ASN A 536 13.07 -4.84 26.26
CA ASN A 536 12.40 -5.21 27.51
C ASN A 536 11.82 -3.97 28.18
N HIS A 537 10.49 -3.93 28.29
CA HIS A 537 9.73 -2.86 28.93
C HIS A 537 8.40 -3.46 29.43
N PRO A 538 7.91 -3.14 30.64
CA PRO A 538 6.76 -3.81 31.26
C PRO A 538 5.47 -3.73 30.43
N ASN A 539 5.30 -2.67 29.63
CA ASN A 539 4.14 -2.49 28.74
C ASN A 539 4.37 -2.94 27.28
N LEU A 540 5.40 -3.74 26.99
CA LEU A 540 5.56 -4.45 25.71
C LEU A 540 5.23 -5.94 25.87
N VAL A 541 4.78 -6.59 24.80
CA VAL A 541 4.70 -8.06 24.73
C VAL A 541 6.09 -8.62 24.44
N THR A 542 6.70 -9.27 25.44
CA THR A 542 8.06 -9.81 25.37
C THR A 542 8.21 -10.87 24.27
N PHE A 543 9.14 -10.66 23.34
CA PHE A 543 9.57 -11.71 22.41
C PHE A 543 10.47 -12.73 23.12
N GLN A 544 10.14 -14.00 23.00
CA GLN A 544 10.85 -15.13 23.62
C GLN A 544 11.78 -15.86 22.63
N GLY A 545 11.57 -15.68 21.32
CA GLY A 545 12.39 -16.29 20.28
C GLY A 545 11.78 -16.18 18.88
N TYR A 546 12.36 -16.92 17.94
CA TYR A 546 11.82 -17.15 16.59
C TYR A 546 12.18 -18.55 16.08
N TYR A 547 11.45 -19.00 15.06
CA TYR A 547 11.84 -20.15 14.23
C TYR A 547 11.89 -19.70 12.77
N TRP A 548 12.94 -20.10 12.05
CA TRP A 548 13.10 -19.82 10.62
C TRP A 548 13.45 -21.09 9.84
N SER A 549 12.70 -21.36 8.78
CA SER A 549 13.09 -22.27 7.69
C SER A 549 12.82 -21.62 6.34
N SER A 550 13.13 -22.32 5.24
CA SER A 550 12.77 -21.92 3.88
C SER A 550 11.26 -21.90 3.59
N SER A 551 10.44 -22.48 4.47
CA SER A 551 8.98 -22.66 4.28
C SER A 551 8.11 -22.13 5.41
N MET A 552 8.70 -21.75 6.55
CA MET A 552 7.96 -21.29 7.73
C MET A 552 8.79 -20.30 8.56
N GLN A 553 8.17 -19.19 8.92
CA GLN A 553 8.74 -18.16 9.78
C GLN A 553 7.78 -17.93 10.96
N LEU A 554 8.24 -18.19 12.18
CA LEU A 554 7.46 -18.03 13.42
C LEU A 554 8.14 -17.01 14.33
N ILE A 555 7.34 -16.16 14.96
CA ILE A 555 7.75 -15.33 16.10
C ILE A 555 7.14 -15.91 17.38
N LEU A 556 7.96 -16.02 18.43
CA LEU A 556 7.57 -16.57 19.73
C LEU A 556 7.51 -15.43 20.75
N SER A 557 6.41 -15.33 21.48
CA SER A 557 6.13 -14.22 22.40
C SER A 557 5.33 -14.66 23.62
N GLU A 558 5.33 -13.87 24.70
CA GLU A 558 4.49 -14.19 25.86
C GLU A 558 2.98 -14.20 25.52
N PHE A 559 2.22 -15.13 26.10
CA PHE A 559 0.77 -15.16 25.95
C PHE A 559 0.10 -14.24 26.98
N VAL A 560 -0.44 -13.11 26.52
CA VAL A 560 -1.16 -12.17 27.37
C VAL A 560 -2.65 -12.56 27.48
N THR A 561 -3.13 -12.77 28.70
CA THR A 561 -4.25 -13.68 28.98
C THR A 561 -5.65 -13.10 28.81
N LYS A 562 -5.90 -11.81 29.06
CA LYS A 562 -7.26 -11.25 28.94
C LYS A 562 -7.63 -10.82 27.51
N GLY A 563 -6.77 -11.04 26.51
CA GLY A 563 -7.02 -10.67 25.12
C GLY A 563 -6.76 -9.19 24.81
N SER A 564 -7.40 -8.65 23.77
CA SER A 564 -7.14 -7.29 23.27
C SER A 564 -8.10 -6.24 23.83
N LEU A 565 -7.64 -4.99 23.92
CA LEU A 565 -8.48 -3.83 24.29
C LEU A 565 -9.70 -3.68 23.38
N TYR A 566 -9.57 -3.99 22.09
CA TYR A 566 -10.70 -4.00 21.14
C TYR A 566 -11.81 -4.95 21.60
N ASP A 567 -11.47 -6.13 22.12
CA ASP A 567 -12.46 -7.10 22.60
C ASP A 567 -13.15 -6.66 23.90
N HIS A 568 -12.48 -5.89 24.75
CA HIS A 568 -13.07 -5.36 25.98
C HIS A 568 -13.97 -4.13 25.75
N LEU A 569 -13.60 -3.25 24.80
CA LEU A 569 -14.42 -2.09 24.42
C LEU A 569 -15.61 -2.50 23.52
N HIS A 570 -15.33 -3.30 22.50
CA HIS A 570 -16.24 -3.56 21.37
C HIS A 570 -16.82 -4.98 21.35
N GLY A 571 -16.48 -5.80 22.35
CA GLY A 571 -16.96 -7.17 22.52
C GLY A 571 -18.48 -7.24 22.61
N ASN A 572 -19.03 -8.31 22.04
CA ASN A 572 -20.47 -8.45 21.91
C ASN A 572 -21.12 -8.78 23.27
N ARG A 573 -21.55 -7.74 24.01
CA ARG A 573 -22.11 -7.80 25.39
C ARG A 573 -23.21 -8.87 25.58
N ARG A 574 -23.86 -9.33 24.49
CA ARG A 574 -24.83 -10.45 24.50
C ARG A 574 -24.26 -11.84 24.85
N ARG A 575 -22.93 -12.03 24.92
CA ARG A 575 -22.31 -13.30 25.36
C ARG A 575 -22.12 -13.43 26.88
N ALA A 576 -22.26 -12.36 27.66
CA ALA A 576 -21.98 -12.35 29.10
C ALA A 576 -22.89 -13.25 29.97
N PHE A 577 -23.96 -13.81 29.40
CA PHE A 577 -24.91 -14.71 30.09
C PHE A 577 -24.69 -16.21 29.84
N SER A 578 -23.56 -16.63 29.25
CA SER A 578 -23.25 -18.06 29.11
C SER A 578 -21.76 -18.38 29.19
N ARG A 579 -21.43 -19.26 30.15
CA ARG A 579 -20.09 -19.74 30.57
C ARG A 579 -19.30 -18.72 31.41
N SER A 580 -18.66 -19.25 32.45
CA SER A 580 -18.15 -18.51 33.60
C SER A 580 -16.68 -18.08 33.42
N SER A 581 -16.46 -16.96 32.72
CA SER A 581 -15.25 -16.15 32.88
C SER A 581 -15.62 -14.78 33.42
N SER A 582 -14.94 -14.35 34.48
CA SER A 582 -15.21 -13.11 35.23
C SER A 582 -14.63 -11.88 34.52
N GLY A 583 -15.05 -11.67 33.26
CA GLY A 583 -14.74 -10.47 32.46
C GLY A 583 -15.40 -9.23 33.04
N GLY A 584 -14.80 -8.68 34.10
CA GLY A 584 -15.29 -7.49 34.79
C GLY A 584 -15.20 -6.25 33.90
N GLU A 585 -16.20 -5.37 34.00
CA GLU A 585 -16.31 -4.17 33.18
C GLU A 585 -15.06 -3.26 33.30
N LEU A 586 -14.64 -2.67 32.18
CA LEU A 586 -13.53 -1.72 32.15
C LEU A 586 -13.97 -0.38 32.77
N SER A 587 -13.78 -0.26 34.09
CA SER A 587 -13.87 1.00 34.84
C SER A 587 -12.89 2.05 34.30
N TRP A 588 -13.13 3.32 34.62
CA TRP A 588 -12.26 4.41 34.18
C TRP A 588 -10.80 4.21 34.58
N ASP A 589 -10.52 3.75 35.80
CA ASP A 589 -9.15 3.51 36.28
C ASP A 589 -8.40 2.47 35.44
N ARG A 590 -9.06 1.38 35.03
CA ARG A 590 -8.48 0.37 34.13
C ARG A 590 -8.23 0.95 32.74
N ARG A 591 -9.21 1.69 32.21
CA ARG A 591 -9.11 2.38 30.91
C ARG A 591 -7.96 3.37 30.86
N PHE A 592 -7.81 4.17 31.92
CA PHE A 592 -6.74 5.14 32.09
C PHE A 592 -5.37 4.46 32.24
N LYS A 593 -5.28 3.40 33.08
CA LYS A 593 -4.07 2.58 33.26
C LYS A 593 -3.60 1.98 31.93
N ILE A 594 -4.52 1.43 31.13
CA ILE A 594 -4.23 0.90 29.79
C ILE A 594 -3.74 2.02 28.85
N ALA A 595 -4.37 3.20 28.86
CA ALA A 595 -3.92 4.35 28.05
C ALA A 595 -2.49 4.80 28.42
N LEU A 596 -2.19 4.94 29.71
CA LEU A 596 -0.88 5.34 30.21
C LEU A 596 0.21 4.28 29.96
N GLY A 597 -0.08 2.99 30.20
CA GLY A 597 0.85 1.90 29.88
C GLY A 597 1.17 1.82 28.40
N THR A 598 0.16 1.98 27.53
CA THR A 598 0.36 2.05 26.07
C THR A 598 1.20 3.28 25.68
N ALA A 599 0.97 4.44 26.31
CA ALA A 599 1.76 5.64 26.05
C ALA A 599 3.23 5.46 26.45
N ARG A 600 3.50 4.84 27.60
CA ARG A 600 4.86 4.51 28.07
C ARG A 600 5.57 3.51 27.14
N ALA A 601 4.87 2.46 26.69
CA ALA A 601 5.40 1.51 25.71
C ALA A 601 5.86 2.21 24.41
N LEU A 602 5.02 3.10 23.88
CA LEU A 602 5.34 3.89 22.69
C LEU A 602 6.48 4.90 22.95
N ALA A 603 6.51 5.57 24.10
CA ALA A 603 7.58 6.50 24.46
C ALA A 603 8.95 5.78 24.51
N TYR A 604 9.01 4.58 25.10
CA TYR A 604 10.22 3.74 25.12
C TYR A 604 10.69 3.35 23.71
N LEU A 605 9.77 2.91 22.84
CA LEU A 605 10.08 2.57 21.44
C LEU A 605 10.56 3.80 20.62
N HIS A 606 10.00 4.98 20.90
CA HIS A 606 10.31 6.22 20.17
C HIS A 606 11.56 6.96 20.66
N HIS A 607 11.89 6.90 21.95
CA HIS A 607 12.89 7.80 22.57
C HIS A 607 14.06 7.07 23.24
N ASP A 608 13.83 5.90 23.83
CA ASP A 608 14.85 5.14 24.57
C ASP A 608 15.56 4.11 23.67
N CYS A 609 14.84 3.52 22.74
CA CYS A 609 15.38 2.56 21.76
C CYS A 609 16.34 3.24 20.77
N ARG A 610 17.49 2.59 20.50
CA ARG A 610 18.49 3.04 19.52
C ARG A 610 18.93 1.86 18.63
N PRO A 611 18.63 1.86 17.32
CA PRO A 611 17.85 2.86 16.59
C PRO A 611 16.39 2.96 17.08
N GLN A 612 15.74 4.08 16.78
CA GLN A 612 14.32 4.31 17.08
C GLN A 612 13.45 3.21 16.44
N VAL A 613 12.46 2.71 17.19
CA VAL A 613 11.52 1.70 16.71
C VAL A 613 10.16 2.35 16.46
N LEU A 614 9.77 2.43 15.19
CA LEU A 614 8.42 2.86 14.80
C LEU A 614 7.50 1.64 14.67
N HIS A 615 6.29 1.72 15.20
CA HIS A 615 5.37 0.59 15.27
C HIS A 615 4.43 0.53 14.06
N LEU A 616 3.85 1.66 13.68
CA LEU A 616 3.12 1.94 12.44
C LEU A 616 1.93 1.00 12.15
N ASN A 617 1.38 0.41 13.21
CA ASN A 617 0.23 -0.52 13.23
C ASN A 617 -0.49 -0.45 14.59
N ILE A 618 -0.51 0.74 15.23
CA ILE A 618 -1.18 0.97 16.52
C ILE A 618 -2.70 0.95 16.31
N LYS A 619 -3.40 0.13 17.10
CA LYS A 619 -4.85 -0.06 17.09
C LYS A 619 -5.27 -0.81 18.35
N SER A 620 -6.53 -0.72 18.77
CA SER A 620 -7.01 -1.37 20.00
C SER A 620 -6.93 -2.91 19.97
N SER A 621 -6.80 -3.56 18.80
CA SER A 621 -6.56 -5.01 18.70
C SER A 621 -5.12 -5.44 19.00
N ASN A 622 -4.16 -4.50 19.01
CA ASN A 622 -2.73 -4.76 19.23
C ASN A 622 -2.27 -4.33 20.64
N ILE A 623 -3.20 -3.85 21.46
CA ILE A 623 -2.99 -3.53 22.86
C ILE A 623 -3.61 -4.68 23.65
N MET A 624 -2.76 -5.55 24.19
CA MET A 624 -3.16 -6.70 25.00
C MET A 624 -3.33 -6.28 26.46
N ILE A 625 -4.12 -7.04 27.22
CA ILE A 625 -4.42 -6.78 28.63
C ILE A 625 -4.05 -8.01 29.47
N ASP A 626 -3.18 -7.85 30.48
CA ASP A 626 -2.78 -8.92 31.41
C ASP A 626 -3.71 -9.05 32.62
N GLU A 627 -3.39 -9.92 33.58
CA GLU A 627 -4.26 -10.21 34.73
C GLU A 627 -4.51 -8.98 35.63
N GLU A 628 -3.49 -8.12 35.74
CA GLU A 628 -3.41 -6.89 36.52
C GLU A 628 -4.06 -5.68 35.79
N TYR A 629 -4.56 -5.89 34.56
CA TYR A 629 -5.04 -4.85 33.65
C TYR A 629 -3.98 -3.77 33.33
N GLU A 630 -2.70 -4.14 33.21
CA GLU A 630 -1.73 -3.33 32.45
C GLU A 630 -1.99 -3.48 30.94
N ALA A 631 -1.54 -2.49 30.17
CA ALA A 631 -1.41 -2.64 28.72
C ALA A 631 -0.09 -3.32 28.37
N LYS A 632 -0.13 -4.29 27.45
CA LYS A 632 1.05 -4.81 26.74
C LYS A 632 0.89 -4.67 25.23
N LEU A 633 1.73 -3.84 24.62
CA LEU A 633 1.69 -3.54 23.19
C LEU A 633 2.40 -4.62 22.37
N SER A 634 1.72 -5.17 21.35
CA SER A 634 2.18 -6.27 20.50
C SER A 634 2.40 -5.85 19.04
N ASP A 635 3.05 -6.69 18.23
CA ASP A 635 3.39 -6.44 16.81
C ASP A 635 4.34 -5.25 16.54
N TYR A 636 5.10 -4.78 17.54
CA TYR A 636 6.10 -3.73 17.35
C TYR A 636 7.27 -4.20 16.47
N GLY A 637 7.84 -3.28 15.68
CA GLY A 637 8.97 -3.55 14.77
C GLY A 637 8.61 -4.27 13.46
N PHE A 638 7.47 -4.96 13.37
CA PHE A 638 7.13 -5.83 12.24
C PHE A 638 7.12 -5.15 10.86
N ARG A 639 6.99 -3.82 10.78
CA ARG A 639 7.08 -3.10 9.50
C ARG A 639 8.43 -3.30 8.79
N LYS A 640 9.53 -3.41 9.55
CA LYS A 640 10.85 -3.72 8.98
C LYS A 640 10.92 -5.13 8.36
N LEU A 641 10.10 -6.06 8.83
CA LEU A 641 10.03 -7.41 8.27
C LEU A 641 9.26 -7.43 6.94
N LEU A 642 8.30 -6.51 6.71
CA LEU A 642 7.46 -6.54 5.51
C LEU A 642 8.24 -6.56 4.17
N PRO A 643 9.33 -5.78 3.96
CA PRO A 643 10.18 -5.93 2.77
C PRO A 643 10.87 -7.31 2.68
N ILE A 644 11.43 -7.81 3.79
CA ILE A 644 12.15 -9.10 3.88
C ILE A 644 11.22 -10.28 3.56
N LEU A 645 9.94 -10.16 3.92
CA LEU A 645 8.88 -11.14 3.66
C LEU A 645 8.25 -10.99 2.24
N GLY A 646 8.81 -10.11 1.39
CA GLY A 646 8.38 -9.90 0.00
C GLY A 646 7.12 -9.05 -0.19
N SER A 647 6.71 -8.26 0.80
CA SER A 647 5.34 -7.70 0.91
C SER A 647 5.21 -6.19 0.68
N PHE A 648 5.99 -5.63 -0.26
CA PHE A 648 6.03 -4.18 -0.47
C PHE A 648 4.72 -3.59 -1.05
N GLU A 649 4.14 -4.19 -2.10
CA GLU A 649 2.85 -3.75 -2.67
C GLU A 649 1.70 -3.89 -1.67
N VAL A 650 1.77 -4.94 -0.84
CA VAL A 650 0.82 -5.23 0.24
C VAL A 650 0.65 -4.01 1.17
N SER A 651 1.70 -3.25 1.45
CA SER A 651 1.75 -2.13 2.42
C SER A 651 0.57 -1.14 2.40
N ARG A 652 -0.10 -0.94 1.27
CA ARG A 652 -1.21 0.04 1.11
C ARG A 652 -2.55 -0.44 1.69
N SER A 653 -2.77 -1.75 1.86
CA SER A 653 -4.11 -2.32 2.12
C SER A 653 -4.40 -2.69 3.58
N TYR A 654 -3.43 -2.56 4.51
CA TYR A 654 -3.49 -3.22 5.83
C TYR A 654 -3.55 -2.26 7.03
N ALA A 655 -3.45 -0.94 6.79
CA ALA A 655 -3.68 0.04 7.84
C ALA A 655 -5.19 0.15 8.10
N ALA A 656 -5.61 -0.06 9.35
CA ALA A 656 -7.03 -0.15 9.67
C ALA A 656 -7.72 1.22 9.51
N ILE A 657 -8.82 1.24 8.74
CA ILE A 657 -9.58 2.46 8.41
C ILE A 657 -10.02 3.15 9.71
N GLY A 658 -9.61 4.42 9.86
CA GLY A 658 -9.81 5.22 11.07
C GLY A 658 -8.53 5.51 11.86
N TYR A 659 -7.53 4.61 11.87
CA TYR A 659 -6.24 4.84 12.54
C TYR A 659 -5.18 5.47 11.64
N ILE A 660 -5.37 5.44 10.32
CA ILE A 660 -4.36 5.88 9.35
C ILE A 660 -4.11 7.39 9.50
N ALA A 661 -2.90 7.75 9.92
CA ALA A 661 -2.45 9.14 9.91
C ALA A 661 -2.43 9.70 8.48
N PRO A 662 -2.93 10.93 8.20
CA PRO A 662 -3.07 11.44 6.83
C PRO A 662 -1.79 11.36 5.98
N GLU A 663 -0.62 11.58 6.58
CA GLU A 663 0.68 11.51 5.89
C GLU A 663 1.12 10.09 5.48
N LEU A 664 0.45 9.05 6.01
CA LEU A 664 0.62 7.64 5.63
C LEU A 664 -0.35 7.17 4.52
N ALA A 665 -1.44 7.91 4.27
CA ALA A 665 -2.27 7.69 3.08
C ALA A 665 -1.60 8.25 1.80
N SER A 666 -0.49 8.99 1.96
CA SER A 666 0.34 9.52 0.89
C SER A 666 1.02 8.41 0.06
N PRO A 667 1.03 8.50 -1.27
CA PRO A 667 1.76 7.59 -2.16
C PRO A 667 3.24 7.39 -1.81
N SER A 668 3.90 8.45 -1.33
CA SER A 668 5.32 8.55 -0.97
C SER A 668 5.60 8.30 0.52
N LEU A 669 4.58 7.92 1.31
CA LEU A 669 4.71 6.97 2.42
C LEU A 669 5.78 7.30 3.50
N ARG A 670 5.69 8.47 4.16
CA ARG A 670 6.68 8.90 5.17
C ARG A 670 6.30 8.44 6.57
N TYR A 671 7.14 7.58 7.13
CA TYR A 671 7.00 7.10 8.50
C TYR A 671 7.60 8.09 9.50
N SER A 672 6.95 8.23 10.65
CA SER A 672 7.43 9.04 11.77
C SER A 672 6.84 8.54 13.09
N ASP A 673 7.45 8.91 14.22
CA ASP A 673 6.87 8.80 15.56
C ASP A 673 5.47 9.45 15.60
N LYS A 674 5.31 10.59 14.92
CA LYS A 674 4.04 11.33 14.83
C LYS A 674 2.91 10.54 14.20
N SER A 675 3.20 9.55 13.36
CA SER A 675 2.18 8.68 12.75
C SER A 675 1.66 7.63 13.75
N ASP A 676 2.51 7.16 14.66
CA ASP A 676 2.11 6.37 15.83
C ASP A 676 1.34 7.22 16.85
N VAL A 677 1.76 8.47 17.10
CA VAL A 677 1.04 9.43 17.97
C VAL A 677 -0.40 9.63 17.48
N PHE A 678 -0.62 9.81 16.17
CA PHE A 678 -1.96 9.91 15.60
C PHE A 678 -2.79 8.65 15.88
N SER A 679 -2.23 7.49 15.59
CA SER A 679 -2.88 6.19 15.76
C SER A 679 -3.22 5.91 17.23
N PHE A 680 -2.35 6.30 18.16
CA PHE A 680 -2.58 6.28 19.61
C PHE A 680 -3.66 7.28 20.05
N GLY A 681 -3.69 8.48 19.45
CA GLY A 681 -4.73 9.46 19.69
C GLY A 681 -6.13 8.92 19.36
N VAL A 682 -6.27 8.12 18.30
CA VAL A 682 -7.54 7.42 17.98
C VAL A 682 -7.90 6.40 19.07
N VAL A 683 -6.93 5.65 19.61
CA VAL A 683 -7.14 4.74 20.74
C VAL A 683 -7.62 5.48 21.99
N LEU A 684 -7.09 6.68 22.30
CA LEU A 684 -7.60 7.50 23.41
C LEU A 684 -9.09 7.85 23.23
N LEU A 685 -9.51 8.14 22.00
CA LEU A 685 -10.92 8.40 21.70
C LEU A 685 -11.78 7.14 21.87
N GLU A 686 -11.34 5.97 21.40
CA GLU A 686 -12.05 4.70 21.65
C GLU A 686 -12.21 4.43 23.16
N ILE A 687 -11.15 4.63 23.93
CA ILE A 687 -11.11 4.34 25.37
C ILE A 687 -12.16 5.17 26.12
N VAL A 688 -12.26 6.48 25.86
CA VAL A 688 -13.24 7.35 26.55
C VAL A 688 -14.66 7.20 26.02
N THR A 689 -14.83 7.02 24.70
CA THR A 689 -16.16 7.00 24.08
C THR A 689 -16.84 5.63 24.06
N GLY A 690 -16.06 4.54 24.10
CA GLY A 690 -16.55 3.18 23.84
C GLY A 690 -17.03 2.96 22.40
N ARG A 691 -16.79 3.92 21.50
CA ARG A 691 -17.16 3.87 20.08
C ARG A 691 -16.00 3.39 19.21
N LYS A 692 -16.30 2.87 18.03
CA LYS A 692 -15.28 2.43 17.07
C LYS A 692 -14.67 3.63 16.31
N PRO A 693 -13.42 3.53 15.83
CA PRO A 693 -12.78 4.58 15.03
C PRO A 693 -13.57 5.01 13.79
N VAL A 694 -14.31 4.05 13.20
CA VAL A 694 -15.31 4.28 12.16
C VAL A 694 -16.58 3.52 12.53
N GLU A 695 -17.71 4.21 12.56
CA GLU A 695 -19.03 3.62 12.79
C GLU A 695 -19.93 3.84 11.58
N SER A 696 -20.59 2.77 11.12
CA SER A 696 -21.62 2.84 10.08
C SER A 696 -23.00 2.63 10.71
N PRO A 697 -23.67 3.68 11.24
CA PRO A 697 -25.02 3.57 11.80
C PRO A 697 -26.10 3.24 10.75
N GLY A 698 -25.76 3.37 9.46
CA GLY A 698 -26.56 2.93 8.33
C GLY A 698 -25.67 2.71 7.09
N ALA A 699 -26.29 2.32 5.97
CA ALA A 699 -25.57 1.97 4.73
C ALA A 699 -24.99 3.16 3.94
N ALA A 700 -25.16 4.41 4.41
CA ALA A 700 -24.83 5.62 3.66
C ALA A 700 -24.08 6.70 4.49
N ILE A 701 -23.68 6.40 5.73
CA ILE A 701 -22.94 7.32 6.60
C ILE A 701 -21.82 6.56 7.29
N HIS A 702 -20.57 7.01 7.11
CA HIS A 702 -19.42 6.60 7.90
C HIS A 702 -19.07 7.73 8.88
N VAL A 703 -19.36 7.52 10.16
CA VAL A 703 -18.96 8.44 11.23
C VAL A 703 -17.51 8.15 11.59
N ILE A 704 -16.61 9.10 11.34
CA ILE A 704 -15.21 9.03 11.80
C ILE A 704 -15.17 9.55 13.24
N LEU A 705 -14.69 8.72 14.17
CA LEU A 705 -14.78 8.99 15.61
C LEU A 705 -14.15 10.33 16.02
N ARG A 706 -13.00 10.66 15.43
CA ARG A 706 -12.31 11.94 15.66
C ARG A 706 -13.20 13.14 15.37
N ASP A 707 -13.90 13.10 14.24
CA ASP A 707 -14.64 14.26 13.75
C ASP A 707 -15.96 14.41 14.51
N TYR A 708 -16.62 13.30 14.86
CA TYR A 708 -17.74 13.24 15.84
C TYR A 708 -17.35 13.79 17.23
N VAL A 709 -16.17 13.43 17.75
CA VAL A 709 -15.70 13.95 19.04
C VAL A 709 -15.39 15.45 18.96
N ARG A 710 -14.86 15.94 17.83
CA ARG A 710 -14.61 17.38 17.64
C ARG A 710 -15.92 18.17 17.68
N GLU A 711 -16.90 17.77 16.87
CA GLU A 711 -18.22 18.39 16.76
C GLU A 711 -18.90 18.56 18.13
N ILE A 712 -18.99 17.49 18.93
CA ILE A 712 -19.62 17.52 20.27
C ILE A 712 -18.82 18.32 21.31
N LEU A 713 -17.49 18.39 21.20
CA LEU A 713 -16.67 19.22 22.09
C LEU A 713 -16.77 20.72 21.74
N GLU A 714 -17.10 21.06 20.49
CA GLU A 714 -17.35 22.42 20.01
C GLU A 714 -18.78 22.88 20.34
N ASP A 715 -19.80 22.03 20.12
CA ASP A 715 -21.21 22.24 20.53
C ASP A 715 -21.41 22.27 22.06
N GLY A 716 -20.45 21.75 22.82
CA GLY A 716 -20.42 21.83 24.29
C GLY A 716 -21.18 20.71 25.02
N THR A 717 -21.83 19.78 24.33
CA THR A 717 -22.60 18.63 24.86
C THR A 717 -21.70 17.45 25.30
N LYS A 718 -20.60 17.78 26.00
CA LYS A 718 -19.42 16.92 26.27
C LYS A 718 -19.75 15.54 26.87
N SER A 719 -20.79 15.43 27.68
CA SER A 719 -21.21 14.19 28.35
C SER A 719 -21.86 13.15 27.42
N ASP A 720 -22.25 13.54 26.21
CA ASP A 720 -22.75 12.61 25.18
C ASP A 720 -21.64 11.99 24.30
N CYS A 721 -20.38 12.38 24.52
CA CYS A 721 -19.23 11.63 23.99
C CYS A 721 -18.89 10.38 24.82
N PHE A 722 -19.13 10.37 26.13
CA PHE A 722 -18.61 9.31 27.01
C PHE A 722 -19.35 7.96 26.85
N ASP A 723 -18.60 6.85 27.00
CA ASP A 723 -19.20 5.52 27.14
C ASP A 723 -20.24 5.52 28.28
N ARG A 724 -21.35 4.82 28.08
CA ARG A 724 -22.42 4.71 29.07
C ARG A 724 -21.95 4.08 30.38
N SER A 725 -20.91 3.24 30.36
CA SER A 725 -20.29 2.69 31.58
C SER A 725 -19.38 3.66 32.33
N LEU A 726 -19.13 4.85 31.79
CA LEU A 726 -18.28 5.90 32.39
C LEU A 726 -19.09 7.13 32.86
N ARG A 727 -20.41 7.13 32.66
CA ARG A 727 -21.30 8.19 33.14
C ARG A 727 -21.35 8.16 34.68
N GLY A 728 -20.87 9.23 35.32
CA GLY A 728 -20.75 9.35 36.78
C GLY A 728 -19.31 9.27 37.31
N PHE A 729 -18.30 9.07 36.45
CA PHE A 729 -16.89 9.26 36.82
C PHE A 729 -16.48 10.74 36.68
N ILE A 730 -15.24 11.08 37.06
CA ILE A 730 -14.69 12.44 37.04
C ILE A 730 -14.61 12.96 35.60
N GLU A 731 -15.61 13.77 35.19
CA GLU A 731 -15.70 14.30 33.82
C GLU A 731 -14.47 15.14 33.40
N ALA A 732 -13.77 15.74 34.37
CA ALA A 732 -12.54 16.49 34.12
C ALA A 732 -11.43 15.60 33.52
N GLU A 733 -11.20 14.40 34.07
CA GLU A 733 -10.23 13.44 33.52
C GLU A 733 -10.64 13.01 32.10
N LEU A 734 -11.93 12.66 31.91
CA LEU A 734 -12.48 12.21 30.62
C LEU A 734 -12.31 13.28 29.53
N VAL A 735 -12.62 14.55 29.83
CA VAL A 735 -12.45 15.68 28.89
C VAL A 735 -10.98 15.98 28.60
N GLN A 736 -10.08 15.86 29.59
CA GLN A 736 -8.65 16.05 29.36
C GLN A 736 -8.08 14.98 28.42
N VAL A 737 -8.46 13.71 28.60
CA VAL A 737 -8.02 12.60 27.73
C VAL A 737 -8.62 12.69 26.31
N LEU A 738 -9.89 13.10 26.16
CA LEU A 738 -10.47 13.37 24.82
C LEU A 738 -9.72 14.49 24.09
N LYS A 739 -9.40 15.59 24.80
CA LYS A 739 -8.62 16.70 24.22
C LYS A 739 -7.23 16.24 23.78
N LEU A 740 -6.55 15.43 24.59
CA LEU A 740 -5.27 14.83 24.21
C LEU A 740 -5.40 13.96 22.96
N GLY A 741 -6.46 13.14 22.86
CA GLY A 741 -6.78 12.36 21.67
C GLY A 741 -6.98 13.20 20.41
N LEU A 742 -7.67 14.34 20.50
CA LEU A 742 -7.83 15.28 19.39
C LEU A 742 -6.53 15.99 18.98
N VAL A 743 -5.68 16.38 19.94
CA VAL A 743 -4.37 17.00 19.64
C VAL A 743 -3.43 15.97 18.97
N CYS A 744 -3.40 14.74 19.50
CA CYS A 744 -2.65 13.63 18.89
C CYS A 744 -3.15 13.30 17.48
N THR A 745 -4.46 13.41 17.22
CA THR A 745 -5.06 13.17 15.88
C THR A 745 -5.13 14.42 14.98
N SER A 746 -4.30 15.43 15.25
CA SER A 746 -4.14 16.58 14.35
C SER A 746 -3.69 16.13 12.95
N ASN A 747 -4.23 16.77 11.90
CA ASN A 747 -3.82 16.50 10.52
C ASN A 747 -2.32 16.84 10.30
N THR A 748 -1.80 17.85 10.99
CA THR A 748 -0.41 18.32 10.87
C THR A 748 0.51 17.55 11.83
N PRO A 749 1.48 16.74 11.36
CA PRO A 749 2.30 15.89 12.24
C PRO A 749 3.13 16.64 13.28
N SER A 750 3.64 17.83 12.94
CA SER A 750 4.41 18.69 13.85
C SER A 750 3.57 19.35 14.94
N SER A 751 2.24 19.37 14.81
CA SER A 751 1.32 19.84 15.86
C SER A 751 0.93 18.75 16.85
N ARG A 752 1.36 17.50 16.64
CA ARG A 752 1.14 16.38 17.56
C ARG A 752 2.30 16.34 18.58
N PRO A 753 2.04 16.07 19.87
CA PRO A 753 3.09 15.88 20.88
C PRO A 753 4.03 14.71 20.53
N SER A 754 5.18 14.63 21.20
CA SER A 754 5.95 13.38 21.30
C SER A 754 5.29 12.44 22.30
N MET A 755 5.57 11.14 22.22
CA MET A 755 5.01 10.19 23.19
C MET A 755 5.53 10.41 24.62
N ALA A 756 6.68 11.05 24.82
CA ALA A 756 7.14 11.49 26.14
C ALA A 756 6.24 12.60 26.72
N GLU A 757 5.89 13.62 25.93
CA GLU A 757 4.94 14.68 26.33
C GLU A 757 3.53 14.12 26.58
N VAL A 758 3.10 13.11 25.82
CA VAL A 758 1.84 12.38 26.06
C VAL A 758 1.83 11.66 27.41
N VAL A 759 2.93 10.99 27.78
CA VAL A 759 3.06 10.34 29.09
C VAL A 759 3.03 11.38 30.22
N GLN A 760 3.81 12.45 30.10
CA GLN A 760 3.82 13.54 31.09
C GLN A 760 2.44 14.20 31.25
N PHE A 761 1.72 14.44 30.15
CA PHE A 761 0.36 14.97 30.21
C PHE A 761 -0.57 14.00 30.93
N LEU A 762 -0.59 12.71 30.57
CA LEU A 762 -1.44 11.71 31.23
C LEU A 762 -1.12 11.63 32.73
N GLU A 763 0.15 11.58 33.12
CA GLU A 763 0.54 11.58 34.54
C GLU A 763 0.10 12.86 35.28
N SER A 764 0.03 14.00 34.58
CA SER A 764 -0.50 15.26 35.15
C SER A 764 -2.02 15.27 35.37
N VAL A 765 -2.81 14.47 34.63
CA VAL A 765 -4.28 14.40 34.79
C VAL A 765 -4.65 13.95 36.21
N ARG A 766 -3.94 12.96 36.76
CA ARG A 766 -4.24 12.33 38.06
C ARG A 766 -3.45 12.88 39.25
N THR A 767 -2.53 13.81 39.03
CA THR A 767 -1.90 14.57 40.13
C THR A 767 -2.63 15.88 40.44
N ASN A 768 -3.62 16.27 39.63
CA ASN A 768 -4.41 17.50 39.76
C ASN A 768 -5.93 17.23 39.92
N SER A 769 -6.32 16.02 40.34
CA SER A 769 -7.72 15.57 40.54
C SER A 769 -7.99 15.18 41.99
#